data_AF-A0A2E8RZ13-F1
#
_entry.id   AF-A0A2E8RZ13-F1
#
_cell.length_a   1.000
_cell.length_b   1.000
_cell.length_c   1.000
_cell.angle_alpha   90.00
_cell.angle_beta   90.00
_cell.angle_gamma   90.00
#
_symmetry.space_group_name_H-M   'P 1'
#
loop_
_entity.id
_entity.type
_entity.pdbx_description
1 polymer ?
#
loop_
_entity_poly.entity_id
_entity_poly.type
_entity_poly.pdbx_seq_one_letter_code
_entity_poly.pdbx_strand_id
1 'polypeptide(L)'
;MLFRDISNQRFVLALSVVGFLGLWSCGGNGDTPADVLSDATDQGTDIVQDPGTVDEGADPGTGQDVPDADAGTDVVDPDDGNSGTDVDDLGDAVEDADVQSPEDALEETVDTDGADADEDVADDAAEDVFVIPTTCAQDEDCEDQNACTTGSCVDELCVYDEITCDDGQICTVDLCAPDTGCYFPDLSCDDGDACTDEICDVAAGGCVYSDISCDDNNACTTDSCQKIHGCQHISVDCDDGNVCTTDSCNTNTGACSSVEVDDPDCCNSDVECQDGNECTVDTCVLGSGCVQVSKSCADGSICTLDSCHPFLGCQYQQIDCGDGLSCTEDTCDALDGCNNIVQVCDDNSPCTEDYCSEAEGGCVFDDLGDPNCCVADSECQDADSCTIDTCVNNQCTHTPHSDPLCCNTVDDCPNVSDCTIVTCSQSTPEAEVLTCSYTPTGVAGCCTEDSHCVDTDSCTVDVCINYGCVYDPHPDPNCCNETADCEDGNVCTTRECVDNTCETQWLDTPGCCNSQPFLATFDTPLLGDFVGDFTYENPDLPVGWSLHGGGESSSATLALYFGDPLVSNFSKPDAPACCTSFFGCANDDLCRVSGSATTPFILLPPGVSSSLNFQAFVDTDPGGSYDKLWIEVLVPGEAPVVIWEKGFATLPWFPISETQMGVWVDKSADLPANTMGIEVQLRFNFDSVDGENNLGEGVYLDNIKIQSACASP
;
A
#
# COMPACT_ATOMS: atom_id res chain seq x y z
N MET A 1 6.63 16.22 24.99
CA MET A 1 7.10 17.59 25.28
C MET A 1 8.59 17.70 24.99
N LEU A 2 9.11 18.91 24.75
CA LEU A 2 10.56 19.19 24.74
C LEU A 2 11.03 19.47 26.15
N PHE A 3 12.06 18.76 26.63
CA PHE A 3 12.91 19.24 27.72
C PHE A 3 14.34 19.46 27.23
N ARG A 4 14.89 20.62 27.61
CA ARG A 4 16.13 21.19 27.08
C ARG A 4 17.07 21.47 28.25
N ASP A 5 17.95 20.53 28.57
CA ASP A 5 19.01 20.76 29.56
C ASP A 5 20.22 21.44 28.92
N ILE A 6 20.88 22.32 29.68
CA ILE A 6 21.98 23.18 29.23
C ILE A 6 23.10 23.16 30.27
N SER A 7 24.21 22.51 29.94
CA SER A 7 25.50 22.83 30.56
C SER A 7 26.66 22.84 29.55
N ASN A 8 27.57 23.79 29.74
CA ASN A 8 28.72 24.02 28.87
C ASN A 8 29.91 23.14 29.27
N GLN A 9 30.71 22.67 28.29
CA GLN A 9 32.10 23.16 28.12
C GLN A 9 32.81 22.62 26.86
N ARG A 10 33.87 23.32 26.42
CA ARG A 10 34.71 23.00 25.26
C ARG A 10 36.10 22.51 25.67
N PHE A 11 36.51 21.29 25.29
CA PHE A 11 37.92 20.85 25.10
C PHE A 11 37.88 19.62 24.15
N VAL A 12 38.40 19.60 22.91
CA VAL A 12 39.79 19.70 22.41
C VAL A 12 40.60 18.39 22.48
N LEU A 13 40.80 17.79 21.29
CA LEU A 13 41.84 16.84 20.84
C LEU A 13 41.90 15.35 21.28
N ALA A 14 41.84 14.48 20.25
CA ALA A 14 42.87 13.50 19.83
C ALA A 14 42.83 11.99 20.20
N LEU A 15 42.75 11.17 19.13
CA LEU A 15 43.45 9.91 18.81
C LEU A 15 43.80 8.87 19.90
N SER A 16 43.22 7.66 19.78
CA SER A 16 43.90 6.36 19.43
C SER A 16 42.90 5.21 19.66
N VAL A 17 42.61 4.24 18.77
CA VAL A 17 43.43 3.36 17.88
C VAL A 17 44.01 2.13 18.61
N VAL A 18 43.87 0.95 17.97
CA VAL A 18 44.16 -0.43 18.44
C VAL A 18 43.14 -0.98 19.47
N GLY A 19 42.57 -2.19 19.33
CA GLY A 19 42.62 -3.16 18.21
C GLY A 19 42.19 -4.57 18.63
N PHE A 20 41.30 -5.21 17.87
CA PHE A 20 40.78 -6.57 18.15
C PHE A 20 41.45 -7.64 17.28
N LEU A 21 41.93 -8.73 17.89
CA LEU A 21 42.19 -10.04 17.28
C LEU A 21 42.47 -11.08 18.37
N GLY A 22 41.76 -12.23 18.38
CA GLY A 22 41.98 -13.30 19.37
C GLY A 22 40.90 -14.39 19.33
N LEU A 23 41.17 -15.49 18.64
CA LEU A 23 40.28 -16.65 18.46
C LEU A 23 40.61 -17.80 19.44
N TRP A 24 39.78 -18.87 19.40
CA TRP A 24 39.94 -20.21 20.02
C TRP A 24 39.54 -20.37 21.51
N SER A 25 38.98 -21.52 21.96
CA SER A 25 38.26 -22.61 21.25
C SER A 25 37.53 -23.57 22.23
N CYS A 26 36.53 -24.32 21.72
CA CYS A 26 35.97 -25.60 22.18
C CYS A 26 35.75 -25.93 23.70
N GLY A 27 34.48 -26.13 24.08
CA GLY A 27 33.97 -27.50 24.36
C GLY A 27 33.57 -27.93 25.79
N GLY A 28 32.38 -28.53 25.92
CA GLY A 28 32.16 -29.72 26.76
C GLY A 28 31.32 -29.61 28.05
N ASN A 29 30.06 -30.04 27.96
CA ASN A 29 29.16 -30.71 28.94
C ASN A 29 29.48 -30.74 30.46
N GLY A 30 28.43 -30.58 31.28
CA GLY A 30 28.07 -31.64 32.27
C GLY A 30 28.04 -31.32 33.78
N ASP A 31 26.84 -31.02 34.29
CA ASP A 31 26.21 -31.59 35.51
C ASP A 31 26.79 -31.49 36.95
N THR A 32 25.98 -30.89 37.83
CA THR A 32 25.63 -31.34 39.22
C THR A 32 26.67 -31.13 40.38
N PRO A 33 26.32 -31.39 41.68
CA PRO A 33 25.22 -30.75 42.45
C PRO A 33 25.58 -30.46 43.95
N ALA A 34 24.68 -29.78 44.69
CA ALA A 34 24.33 -30.01 46.13
C ALA A 34 23.36 -28.92 46.67
N ASP A 35 22.65 -29.02 47.82
CA ASP A 35 21.93 -30.09 48.56
C ASP A 35 21.31 -29.44 49.85
N VAL A 36 20.53 -30.19 50.66
CA VAL A 36 20.19 -29.97 52.11
C VAL A 36 18.90 -29.17 52.48
N LEU A 37 17.83 -29.93 52.78
CA LEU A 37 16.84 -29.80 53.90
C LEU A 37 15.91 -28.54 54.00
N SER A 38 14.70 -28.56 54.63
CA SER A 38 13.86 -29.66 55.19
C SER A 38 12.42 -29.24 55.56
N ASP A 39 11.45 -30.11 55.23
CA ASP A 39 10.39 -30.68 56.10
C ASP A 39 9.37 -29.80 56.88
N ALA A 40 8.07 -29.94 56.55
CA ALA A 40 6.92 -29.93 57.48
C ALA A 40 5.61 -30.41 56.79
N THR A 41 4.65 -30.97 57.56
CA THR A 41 3.37 -31.59 57.09
C THR A 41 2.13 -30.99 57.76
N ASP A 42 0.94 -31.05 57.14
CA ASP A 42 -0.30 -31.59 57.78
C ASP A 42 -1.43 -31.94 56.76
N GLN A 43 -2.55 -32.53 57.23
CA GLN A 43 -3.76 -32.87 56.45
C GLN A 43 -5.10 -32.64 57.19
N GLY A 44 -6.19 -32.43 56.42
CA GLY A 44 -7.59 -32.63 56.84
C GLY A 44 -8.34 -31.38 57.34
N THR A 45 -9.69 -31.34 57.45
CA THR A 45 -10.75 -32.31 57.06
C THR A 45 -12.11 -31.62 56.81
N ASP A 46 -12.83 -32.07 55.77
CA ASP A 46 -14.27 -32.45 55.68
C ASP A 46 -15.31 -31.94 56.73
N ILE A 47 -16.53 -31.55 56.27
CA ILE A 47 -17.85 -32.10 56.72
C ILE A 47 -19.08 -31.58 55.90
N VAL A 48 -19.64 -32.47 55.08
CA VAL A 48 -21.07 -32.85 54.84
C VAL A 48 -22.25 -31.88 55.19
N GLN A 49 -23.19 -31.62 54.24
CA GLN A 49 -24.62 -32.08 54.30
C GLN A 49 -25.57 -31.67 53.12
N ASP A 50 -26.36 -32.66 52.67
CA ASP A 50 -27.53 -32.64 51.75
C ASP A 50 -28.80 -33.11 52.53
N PRO A 51 -30.05 -32.78 52.14
CA PRO A 51 -30.97 -33.87 51.70
C PRO A 51 -32.16 -33.53 50.74
N GLY A 52 -32.45 -34.43 49.78
CA GLY A 52 -33.84 -34.82 49.40
C GLY A 52 -34.17 -34.97 47.89
N THR A 53 -34.15 -36.17 47.26
CA THR A 53 -35.18 -37.27 47.19
C THR A 53 -36.49 -36.92 46.45
N VAL A 54 -37.13 -37.77 45.62
CA VAL A 54 -37.31 -39.26 45.54
C VAL A 54 -37.35 -39.74 44.05
N ASP A 55 -36.83 -40.91 43.60
CA ASP A 55 -37.03 -42.36 43.96
C ASP A 55 -38.37 -42.93 43.40
N GLU A 56 -38.53 -44.07 42.68
CA GLU A 56 -37.79 -45.34 42.41
C GLU A 56 -37.38 -45.50 40.89
N GLY A 57 -36.74 -46.55 40.32
CA GLY A 57 -36.11 -47.82 40.77
C GLY A 57 -35.86 -48.88 39.63
N ALA A 58 -35.40 -50.10 39.99
CA ALA A 58 -35.44 -51.41 39.27
C ALA A 58 -34.44 -51.85 38.12
N ASP A 59 -33.16 -52.08 38.45
CA ASP A 59 -32.45 -53.41 38.59
C ASP A 59 -32.57 -54.57 37.53
N PRO A 60 -31.62 -55.58 37.38
CA PRO A 60 -30.14 -55.70 37.57
C PRO A 60 -29.36 -56.30 36.35
N GLY A 61 -28.00 -56.45 36.37
CA GLY A 61 -27.32 -57.35 35.38
C GLY A 61 -25.77 -57.46 35.14
N THR A 62 -24.89 -57.37 36.14
CA THR A 62 -23.42 -57.73 36.16
C THR A 62 -22.65 -58.32 34.93
N GLY A 63 -21.52 -57.68 34.53
CA GLY A 63 -20.14 -58.25 34.63
C GLY A 63 -19.32 -58.75 33.40
N GLN A 64 -18.02 -58.36 33.36
CA GLN A 64 -16.86 -58.89 32.56
C GLN A 64 -16.83 -58.64 31.03
N ASP A 65 -15.69 -58.42 30.32
CA ASP A 65 -14.28 -58.14 30.69
C ASP A 65 -13.48 -57.45 29.53
N VAL A 66 -12.25 -56.99 29.83
CA VAL A 66 -11.23 -56.19 29.07
C VAL A 66 -10.31 -57.08 28.17
N PRO A 67 -9.49 -56.61 27.15
CA PRO A 67 -9.04 -55.26 26.74
C PRO A 67 -9.17 -54.88 25.23
N ASP A 68 -8.69 -53.67 24.89
CA ASP A 68 -8.22 -53.24 23.56
C ASP A 68 -6.72 -52.83 23.63
N ALA A 69 -5.96 -52.83 22.52
CA ALA A 69 -4.50 -52.60 22.52
C ALA A 69 -3.86 -52.14 21.17
N ASP A 70 -3.57 -50.82 21.08
CA ASP A 70 -2.26 -50.20 20.76
C ASP A 70 -1.55 -50.43 19.38
N ALA A 71 -1.46 -49.37 18.54
CA ALA A 71 -0.18 -48.75 18.09
C ALA A 71 -0.29 -47.72 16.90
N GLY A 72 0.24 -46.48 17.10
CA GLY A 72 0.65 -45.49 16.06
C GLY A 72 -0.46 -44.67 15.35
N THR A 73 -0.39 -43.37 14.99
CA THR A 73 0.67 -42.34 14.71
C THR A 73 1.49 -42.57 13.42
N ASP A 74 1.67 -41.63 12.48
CA ASP A 74 1.31 -40.18 12.37
C ASP A 74 1.29 -39.71 10.88
N VAL A 75 1.12 -38.40 10.58
CA VAL A 75 1.23 -37.62 9.28
C VAL A 75 2.01 -38.27 8.09
N VAL A 76 1.73 -38.01 6.79
CA VAL A 76 1.53 -36.71 6.07
C VAL A 76 0.75 -36.87 4.72
N ASP A 77 0.54 -35.74 4.02
CA ASP A 77 0.03 -35.53 2.63
C ASP A 77 1.08 -34.68 1.85
N PRO A 78 1.13 -34.58 0.49
CA PRO A 78 0.51 -35.35 -0.62
C PRO A 78 1.56 -36.03 -1.56
N ASP A 79 1.12 -36.67 -2.67
CA ASP A 79 1.63 -36.52 -4.07
C ASP A 79 1.35 -37.75 -4.99
N ASP A 80 1.23 -37.47 -6.30
CA ASP A 80 1.26 -38.36 -7.49
C ASP A 80 0.43 -39.67 -7.55
N GLY A 81 -0.51 -39.77 -8.51
CA GLY A 81 -1.33 -40.99 -8.72
C GLY A 81 -2.20 -41.03 -10.00
N ASN A 82 -1.60 -40.95 -11.19
CA ASN A 82 -2.33 -41.05 -12.47
C ASN A 82 -3.01 -42.42 -12.70
N SER A 83 -4.35 -42.42 -12.84
CA SER A 83 -5.08 -43.37 -13.69
C SER A 83 -6.45 -42.78 -14.09
N GLY A 84 -6.62 -42.36 -15.35
CA GLY A 84 -7.85 -41.74 -15.86
C GLY A 84 -8.77 -42.68 -16.65
N THR A 85 -9.83 -42.09 -17.21
CA THR A 85 -10.63 -42.56 -18.35
C THR A 85 -11.21 -41.35 -19.08
N ASP A 86 -11.49 -41.50 -20.36
CA ASP A 86 -11.85 -40.42 -21.30
C ASP A 86 -13.27 -39.89 -21.11
N VAL A 87 -13.46 -38.59 -21.39
CA VAL A 87 -14.60 -38.03 -22.15
C VAL A 87 -14.16 -36.70 -22.79
N ASP A 88 -14.73 -36.39 -23.94
CA ASP A 88 -14.36 -35.30 -24.83
C ASP A 88 -14.87 -33.91 -24.38
N ASP A 89 -14.22 -32.85 -24.86
CA ASP A 89 -14.85 -31.54 -25.07
C ASP A 89 -14.20 -30.84 -26.29
N LEU A 90 -14.97 -30.04 -27.04
CA LEU A 90 -14.61 -29.44 -28.32
C LEU A 90 -15.13 -28.01 -28.45
N GLY A 91 -14.23 -27.08 -28.76
CA GLY A 91 -14.59 -25.73 -29.26
C GLY A 91 -13.66 -24.61 -28.77
N ASP A 92 -13.49 -23.50 -29.50
CA ASP A 92 -13.79 -23.28 -30.93
C ASP A 92 -12.86 -22.18 -31.48
N ALA A 93 -12.88 -21.96 -32.80
CA ALA A 93 -11.88 -21.20 -33.56
C ALA A 93 -12.03 -19.66 -33.54
N VAL A 94 -10.94 -18.97 -33.92
CA VAL A 94 -11.02 -17.80 -34.83
C VAL A 94 -9.79 -17.75 -35.78
N GLU A 95 -9.83 -16.83 -36.74
CA GLU A 95 -9.13 -16.87 -38.05
C GLU A 95 -7.74 -16.17 -38.12
N ASP A 96 -7.10 -16.32 -39.29
CA ASP A 96 -6.07 -15.47 -39.92
C ASP A 96 -4.71 -15.19 -39.23
N ALA A 97 -3.62 -15.75 -39.80
CA ALA A 97 -2.66 -14.93 -40.55
C ALA A 97 -1.65 -15.71 -41.40
N ASP A 98 -1.52 -15.23 -42.63
CA ASP A 98 -0.75 -15.68 -43.80
C ASP A 98 0.80 -15.50 -43.70
N VAL A 99 1.54 -16.16 -44.61
CA VAL A 99 2.97 -15.96 -45.02
C VAL A 99 4.14 -16.20 -44.03
N GLN A 100 4.96 -17.26 -44.27
CA GLN A 100 6.35 -17.13 -44.83
C GLN A 100 7.10 -18.48 -45.01
N SER A 101 7.77 -18.63 -46.17
CA SER A 101 8.83 -19.63 -46.44
C SER A 101 10.22 -19.04 -46.13
N PRO A 102 11.28 -19.85 -45.97
CA PRO A 102 12.10 -20.35 -47.10
C PRO A 102 12.11 -21.90 -47.18
N GLU A 103 12.20 -22.56 -48.34
CA GLU A 103 13.29 -22.65 -49.35
C GLU A 103 14.50 -23.51 -48.93
N ASP A 104 14.87 -24.42 -49.84
CA ASP A 104 16.05 -25.33 -49.89
C ASP A 104 16.19 -26.41 -48.77
N ALA A 105 16.66 -27.64 -49.05
CA ALA A 105 17.23 -28.20 -50.29
C ALA A 105 16.85 -29.68 -50.53
N LEU A 106 17.05 -30.14 -51.78
CA LEU A 106 17.13 -31.55 -52.15
C LEU A 106 18.52 -32.11 -51.76
N GLU A 107 18.61 -33.33 -51.23
CA GLU A 107 19.12 -34.50 -51.97
C GLU A 107 19.13 -35.81 -51.14
N GLU A 108 19.29 -36.92 -51.86
CA GLU A 108 19.28 -38.31 -51.43
C GLU A 108 20.60 -38.76 -50.77
N THR A 109 20.55 -39.44 -49.63
CA THR A 109 21.63 -40.36 -49.19
C THR A 109 21.10 -41.58 -48.46
N VAL A 110 21.48 -42.76 -48.96
CA VAL A 110 21.40 -44.07 -48.30
C VAL A 110 22.52 -44.18 -47.25
N ASP A 111 22.25 -44.68 -46.03
CA ASP A 111 22.55 -46.07 -45.60
C ASP A 111 22.24 -46.34 -44.10
N THR A 112 22.24 -47.63 -43.71
CA THR A 112 22.44 -48.26 -42.35
C THR A 112 22.24 -47.44 -41.05
N ASP A 113 21.65 -47.97 -39.97
CA ASP A 113 22.08 -49.21 -39.32
C ASP A 113 21.07 -49.74 -38.25
N GLY A 114 20.74 -51.05 -38.30
CA GLY A 114 20.24 -51.90 -37.20
C GLY A 114 18.92 -51.57 -36.46
N ALA A 115 18.34 -52.49 -35.67
CA ALA A 115 18.45 -53.96 -35.64
C ALA A 115 17.36 -54.52 -34.70
N ASP A 116 16.84 -55.72 -34.96
CA ASP A 116 16.79 -56.78 -33.93
C ASP A 116 16.68 -58.18 -34.58
N ALA A 117 16.87 -59.24 -33.79
CA ALA A 117 17.11 -60.61 -34.28
C ALA A 117 16.00 -61.63 -33.97
N ASP A 118 16.03 -62.76 -34.67
CA ASP A 118 15.50 -64.04 -34.16
C ASP A 118 16.39 -65.21 -34.67
N GLU A 119 16.47 -66.33 -33.93
CA GLU A 119 17.60 -67.28 -34.00
C GLU A 119 17.42 -68.52 -34.92
N ASP A 120 18.55 -68.95 -35.49
CA ASP A 120 18.97 -70.32 -35.83
C ASP A 120 17.96 -71.36 -36.36
N VAL A 121 18.05 -71.61 -37.68
CA VAL A 121 18.03 -72.98 -38.22
C VAL A 121 19.20 -73.15 -39.20
N ALA A 122 20.11 -74.09 -38.92
CA ALA A 122 21.21 -74.47 -39.81
C ALA A 122 20.86 -75.72 -40.64
N ASP A 123 21.42 -75.86 -41.85
CA ASP A 123 22.56 -76.78 -42.10
C ASP A 123 23.19 -76.56 -43.49
N ASP A 124 24.31 -77.26 -43.73
CA ASP A 124 25.06 -77.52 -44.98
C ASP A 124 24.40 -77.15 -46.33
N ALA A 125 25.09 -76.30 -47.12
CA ALA A 125 25.82 -76.76 -48.32
C ALA A 125 26.64 -75.62 -48.96
N ALA A 126 27.82 -75.97 -49.49
CA ALA A 126 28.57 -75.12 -50.42
C ALA A 126 28.54 -75.77 -51.82
N GLU A 127 27.72 -75.25 -52.71
CA GLU A 127 27.59 -75.68 -54.11
C GLU A 127 27.94 -74.51 -55.06
N ASP A 128 28.13 -74.81 -56.36
CA ASP A 128 28.88 -73.99 -57.32
C ASP A 128 28.54 -72.49 -57.38
N VAL A 129 29.59 -71.66 -57.40
CA VAL A 129 29.52 -70.32 -58.03
C VAL A 129 29.43 -70.55 -59.54
N PHE A 130 28.22 -70.54 -60.07
CA PHE A 130 27.99 -70.73 -61.50
C PHE A 130 28.62 -69.59 -62.31
N VAL A 131 29.70 -69.91 -63.04
CA VAL A 131 30.38 -68.95 -63.91
C VAL A 131 29.68 -68.96 -65.26
N ILE A 132 28.93 -67.90 -65.55
CA ILE A 132 28.29 -67.70 -66.86
C ILE A 132 29.30 -67.93 -67.99
N PRO A 133 29.02 -68.83 -68.96
CA PRO A 133 29.97 -69.15 -70.00
C PRO A 133 30.18 -67.93 -70.91
N THR A 134 31.44 -67.54 -71.06
CA THR A 134 31.86 -66.39 -71.88
C THR A 134 32.40 -66.80 -73.25
N THR A 135 32.77 -68.08 -73.43
CA THR A 135 33.30 -68.63 -74.68
C THR A 135 32.67 -69.97 -75.00
N CYS A 136 32.37 -70.21 -76.27
CA CYS A 136 31.53 -71.32 -76.74
C CYS A 136 32.04 -71.92 -78.06
N ALA A 137 31.57 -73.12 -78.39
CA ALA A 137 31.74 -73.77 -79.69
C ALA A 137 30.41 -74.05 -80.42
N GLN A 138 29.28 -74.03 -79.70
CA GLN A 138 27.91 -74.18 -80.18
C GLN A 138 26.95 -73.42 -79.25
N ASP A 139 25.70 -73.20 -79.65
CA ASP A 139 24.72 -72.41 -78.90
C ASP A 139 24.39 -73.04 -77.53
N GLU A 140 24.37 -74.37 -77.45
CA GLU A 140 24.14 -75.14 -76.22
C GLU A 140 25.30 -75.04 -75.19
N ASP A 141 26.42 -74.38 -75.52
CA ASP A 141 27.46 -74.04 -74.54
C ASP A 141 27.17 -72.71 -73.81
N CYS A 142 26.10 -71.99 -74.18
CA CYS A 142 25.75 -70.66 -73.67
C CYS A 142 24.51 -70.66 -72.77
N GLU A 143 24.46 -71.54 -71.77
CA GLU A 143 23.43 -71.49 -70.71
C GLU A 143 23.92 -70.59 -69.55
N ASP A 144 23.19 -69.51 -69.25
CA ASP A 144 23.46 -68.59 -68.11
C ASP A 144 22.59 -68.89 -66.87
N GLN A 145 21.75 -69.93 -66.93
CA GLN A 145 20.71 -70.29 -65.96
C GLN A 145 19.61 -69.23 -65.77
N ASN A 146 19.48 -68.24 -66.67
CA ASN A 146 18.40 -67.27 -66.63
C ASN A 146 17.31 -67.64 -67.65
N ALA A 147 16.16 -68.09 -67.17
CA ALA A 147 15.00 -68.46 -67.98
C ALA A 147 14.32 -67.26 -68.71
N CYS A 148 14.85 -66.04 -68.51
CA CYS A 148 14.43 -64.81 -69.18
C CYS A 148 15.39 -64.36 -70.29
N THR A 149 16.45 -65.12 -70.58
CA THR A 149 17.38 -64.88 -71.69
C THR A 149 17.42 -66.09 -72.63
N THR A 150 17.91 -65.88 -73.85
CA THR A 150 18.28 -66.96 -74.77
C THR A 150 19.73 -66.74 -75.19
N GLY A 151 20.60 -67.67 -74.77
CA GLY A 151 22.00 -67.69 -75.19
C GLY A 151 22.18 -68.10 -76.65
N SER A 152 23.24 -67.59 -77.29
CA SER A 152 23.66 -67.98 -78.64
C SER A 152 25.16 -67.74 -78.84
N CYS A 153 25.81 -68.61 -79.60
CA CYS A 153 27.26 -68.61 -79.78
C CYS A 153 27.67 -67.86 -81.05
N VAL A 154 28.24 -66.67 -80.89
CA VAL A 154 28.62 -65.78 -82.00
C VAL A 154 30.11 -65.47 -81.94
N ASP A 155 30.85 -65.86 -82.99
CA ASP A 155 32.30 -65.67 -83.11
C ASP A 155 33.10 -66.14 -81.87
N GLU A 156 32.80 -67.35 -81.38
CA GLU A 156 33.39 -68.02 -80.20
C GLU A 156 33.04 -67.36 -78.83
N LEU A 157 32.11 -66.38 -78.81
CA LEU A 157 31.61 -65.68 -77.62
C LEU A 157 30.10 -65.94 -77.39
N CYS A 158 29.67 -66.05 -76.13
CA CYS A 158 28.23 -66.10 -75.82
C CYS A 158 27.60 -64.71 -75.86
N VAL A 159 26.42 -64.61 -76.49
CA VAL A 159 25.54 -63.45 -76.52
C VAL A 159 24.18 -63.89 -75.97
N TYR A 160 23.52 -63.02 -75.21
CA TYR A 160 22.23 -63.31 -74.55
C TYR A 160 21.22 -62.23 -74.95
N ASP A 161 20.13 -62.63 -75.59
CA ASP A 161 18.99 -61.74 -75.90
C ASP A 161 17.87 -61.98 -74.86
N GLU A 162 17.20 -60.92 -74.40
CA GLU A 162 16.08 -61.01 -73.45
C GLU A 162 14.82 -61.58 -74.11
N ILE A 163 14.14 -62.48 -73.40
CA ILE A 163 12.85 -63.05 -73.81
C ILE A 163 11.76 -62.04 -73.44
N THR A 164 11.06 -61.51 -74.45
CA THR A 164 9.85 -60.72 -74.23
C THR A 164 8.71 -61.63 -73.76
N CYS A 165 8.31 -61.46 -72.51
CA CYS A 165 7.04 -61.97 -72.00
C CYS A 165 5.91 -61.01 -72.45
N ASP A 166 4.85 -61.57 -73.02
CA ASP A 166 3.64 -60.89 -73.49
C ASP A 166 2.56 -61.97 -73.54
N ASP A 167 1.64 -62.01 -72.57
CA ASP A 167 0.48 -62.94 -72.61
C ASP A 167 -0.72 -62.39 -73.40
N GLY A 168 -0.64 -61.14 -73.85
CA GLY A 168 -1.66 -60.43 -74.60
C GLY A 168 -2.88 -60.00 -73.79
N GLN A 169 -2.85 -60.06 -72.45
CA GLN A 169 -3.93 -59.63 -71.58
C GLN A 169 -3.63 -58.28 -70.92
N ILE A 170 -4.63 -57.40 -70.86
CA ILE A 170 -4.47 -56.00 -70.39
C ILE A 170 -4.59 -55.88 -68.85
N CYS A 171 -5.04 -56.96 -68.18
CA CYS A 171 -5.25 -57.01 -66.73
C CYS A 171 -4.24 -57.90 -66.01
N THR A 172 -3.06 -58.07 -66.61
CA THR A 172 -1.88 -58.74 -66.07
C THR A 172 -0.67 -57.82 -66.23
N VAL A 173 0.39 -58.05 -65.46
CA VAL A 173 1.69 -57.40 -65.66
C VAL A 173 2.65 -58.42 -66.27
N ASP A 174 3.18 -58.14 -67.46
CA ASP A 174 4.18 -58.99 -68.10
C ASP A 174 5.51 -58.93 -67.34
N LEU A 175 5.83 -60.00 -66.59
CA LEU A 175 7.06 -60.13 -65.82
C LEU A 175 7.81 -61.40 -66.18
N CYS A 176 9.11 -61.39 -65.89
CA CYS A 176 9.97 -62.57 -66.03
C CYS A 176 10.87 -62.70 -64.80
N ALA A 177 10.86 -63.88 -64.17
CA ALA A 177 11.72 -64.20 -63.04
C ALA A 177 12.84 -65.15 -63.52
N PRO A 178 14.13 -64.83 -63.28
CA PRO A 178 15.24 -65.61 -63.84
C PRO A 178 15.20 -67.12 -63.56
N ASP A 179 14.69 -67.55 -62.41
CA ASP A 179 14.64 -68.97 -62.04
C ASP A 179 13.47 -69.75 -62.66
N THR A 180 12.43 -69.06 -63.18
CA THR A 180 11.15 -69.69 -63.58
C THR A 180 10.60 -69.24 -64.94
N GLY A 181 11.13 -68.17 -65.52
CA GLY A 181 10.70 -67.59 -66.79
C GLY A 181 9.51 -66.63 -66.63
N CYS A 182 8.72 -66.51 -67.70
CA CYS A 182 7.58 -65.59 -67.76
C CYS A 182 6.50 -65.93 -66.72
N TYR A 183 6.00 -64.91 -66.02
CA TYR A 183 4.84 -65.01 -65.14
C TYR A 183 4.02 -63.71 -65.17
N PHE A 184 2.72 -63.84 -64.95
CA PHE A 184 1.73 -62.82 -65.25
C PHE A 184 0.80 -62.63 -64.03
N PRO A 185 1.21 -61.90 -62.99
CA PRO A 185 0.31 -61.53 -61.89
C PRO A 185 -0.78 -60.57 -62.39
N ASP A 186 -1.94 -60.59 -61.74
CA ASP A 186 -3.04 -59.67 -62.03
C ASP A 186 -2.59 -58.20 -61.83
N LEU A 187 -3.05 -57.31 -62.71
CA LEU A 187 -2.81 -55.88 -62.61
C LEU A 187 -3.57 -55.30 -61.41
N SER A 188 -2.84 -54.81 -60.40
CA SER A 188 -3.44 -54.02 -59.33
C SER A 188 -3.95 -52.70 -59.89
N CYS A 189 -5.18 -52.32 -59.50
CA CYS A 189 -5.81 -51.07 -59.91
C CYS A 189 -5.96 -50.05 -58.77
N ASP A 190 -5.37 -50.33 -57.60
CA ASP A 190 -5.33 -49.46 -56.41
C ASP A 190 -4.91 -48.02 -56.77
N ASP A 191 -5.82 -47.05 -56.61
CA ASP A 191 -5.51 -45.61 -56.73
C ASP A 191 -5.38 -44.86 -55.38
N GLY A 192 -5.57 -45.59 -54.28
CA GLY A 192 -5.52 -45.06 -52.92
C GLY A 192 -6.75 -44.26 -52.48
N ASP A 193 -7.84 -44.26 -53.25
CA ASP A 193 -9.12 -43.67 -52.84
C ASP A 193 -10.12 -44.73 -52.36
N ALA A 194 -10.24 -44.87 -51.04
CA ALA A 194 -11.19 -45.76 -50.36
C ALA A 194 -12.67 -45.39 -50.60
N CYS A 195 -12.95 -44.39 -51.44
CA CYS A 195 -14.27 -44.03 -51.94
C CYS A 195 -14.58 -44.55 -53.35
N THR A 196 -13.74 -45.41 -53.95
CA THR A 196 -14.02 -46.02 -55.26
C THR A 196 -14.01 -47.56 -55.21
N ASP A 197 -14.87 -48.17 -56.02
CA ASP A 197 -14.74 -49.58 -56.43
C ASP A 197 -13.76 -49.64 -57.62
N GLU A 198 -12.74 -50.49 -57.51
CA GLU A 198 -11.61 -50.58 -58.45
C GLU A 198 -11.66 -51.90 -59.24
N ILE A 199 -11.76 -51.83 -60.57
CA ILE A 199 -11.85 -53.03 -61.42
C ILE A 199 -11.01 -52.85 -62.69
N CYS A 200 -10.14 -53.83 -63.00
CA CYS A 200 -9.54 -53.90 -64.34
C CYS A 200 -10.57 -54.44 -65.34
N ASP A 201 -11.06 -53.58 -66.24
CA ASP A 201 -11.98 -53.95 -67.31
C ASP A 201 -11.24 -54.04 -68.66
N VAL A 202 -11.10 -55.28 -69.14
CA VAL A 202 -10.55 -55.61 -70.46
C VAL A 202 -11.32 -54.97 -71.64
N ALA A 203 -12.57 -54.54 -71.44
CA ALA A 203 -13.37 -53.83 -72.45
C ALA A 203 -13.19 -52.31 -72.40
N ALA A 204 -12.87 -51.74 -71.23
CA ALA A 204 -12.43 -50.35 -71.08
C ALA A 204 -10.97 -50.14 -71.51
N GLY A 205 -10.14 -51.18 -71.34
CA GLY A 205 -8.72 -51.20 -71.71
C GLY A 205 -7.77 -50.93 -70.54
N GLY A 206 -8.16 -51.26 -69.31
CA GLY A 206 -7.35 -51.07 -68.10
C GLY A 206 -8.23 -50.89 -66.86
N CYS A 207 -7.66 -50.24 -65.83
CA CYS A 207 -8.35 -49.92 -64.58
C CYS A 207 -9.52 -48.95 -64.78
N VAL A 208 -10.62 -49.23 -64.09
CA VAL A 208 -11.84 -48.42 -64.03
C VAL A 208 -12.21 -48.22 -62.56
N TYR A 209 -12.59 -46.99 -62.25
CA TYR A 209 -12.93 -46.51 -60.91
C TYR A 209 -14.39 -46.06 -60.90
N SER A 210 -15.12 -46.35 -59.84
CA SER A 210 -16.49 -45.85 -59.65
C SER A 210 -16.81 -45.53 -58.20
N ASP A 211 -17.26 -44.29 -57.95
CA ASP A 211 -17.64 -43.77 -56.64
C ASP A 211 -18.60 -44.71 -55.88
N ILE A 212 -18.27 -45.04 -54.63
CA ILE A 212 -19.14 -45.82 -53.74
C ILE A 212 -20.20 -44.93 -53.08
N SER A 213 -21.33 -45.52 -52.70
CA SER A 213 -22.42 -44.83 -52.01
C SER A 213 -22.38 -45.10 -50.50
N CYS A 214 -22.14 -44.06 -49.71
CA CYS A 214 -22.08 -44.14 -48.24
C CYS A 214 -23.42 -43.91 -47.52
N ASP A 215 -24.53 -43.81 -48.25
CA ASP A 215 -25.90 -43.68 -47.72
C ASP A 215 -26.27 -44.89 -46.84
N ASP A 216 -26.26 -44.72 -45.51
CA ASP A 216 -26.60 -45.78 -44.55
C ASP A 216 -28.13 -45.94 -44.34
N ASN A 217 -28.90 -45.08 -45.00
CA ASN A 217 -30.37 -44.96 -44.96
C ASN A 217 -30.94 -44.50 -43.60
N ASN A 218 -30.13 -43.94 -42.69
CA ASN A 218 -30.56 -43.31 -41.45
C ASN A 218 -30.58 -41.78 -41.60
N ALA A 219 -31.77 -41.17 -41.52
CA ALA A 219 -31.92 -39.72 -41.65
C ALA A 219 -31.36 -38.92 -40.44
N CYS A 220 -30.82 -39.61 -39.42
CA CYS A 220 -30.11 -39.02 -38.28
C CYS A 220 -28.59 -39.18 -38.37
N THR A 221 -28.07 -39.48 -39.55
CA THR A 221 -26.64 -39.39 -39.89
C THR A 221 -26.45 -38.47 -41.09
N THR A 222 -25.31 -37.79 -41.14
CA THR A 222 -24.82 -37.05 -42.31
C THR A 222 -23.70 -37.88 -42.92
N ASP A 223 -24.01 -38.48 -44.06
CA ASP A 223 -23.12 -39.44 -44.70
C ASP A 223 -22.16 -38.76 -45.66
N SER A 224 -20.88 -39.15 -45.57
CA SER A 224 -19.81 -38.64 -46.43
C SER A 224 -18.78 -39.73 -46.69
N CYS A 225 -17.97 -39.55 -47.75
CA CYS A 225 -16.82 -40.41 -47.99
C CYS A 225 -15.53 -39.62 -47.92
N GLN A 226 -14.55 -40.11 -47.17
CA GLN A 226 -13.22 -39.53 -47.05
C GLN A 226 -12.19 -40.46 -47.68
N LYS A 227 -11.38 -39.95 -48.61
CA LYS A 227 -10.47 -40.75 -49.46
C LYS A 227 -9.58 -41.76 -48.73
N ILE A 228 -9.17 -41.44 -47.49
CA ILE A 228 -8.27 -42.27 -46.67
C ILE A 228 -9.03 -43.20 -45.70
N HIS A 229 -10.29 -42.88 -45.38
CA HIS A 229 -11.06 -43.52 -44.31
C HIS A 229 -12.36 -44.19 -44.78
N GLY A 230 -12.72 -44.07 -46.06
CA GLY A 230 -13.96 -44.59 -46.62
C GLY A 230 -15.19 -43.85 -46.11
N CYS A 231 -16.31 -44.57 -45.99
CA CYS A 231 -17.59 -44.04 -45.55
C CYS A 231 -17.63 -43.65 -44.07
N GLN A 232 -18.13 -42.45 -43.79
CA GLN A 232 -18.39 -41.93 -42.44
C GLN A 232 -19.84 -41.43 -42.34
N HIS A 233 -20.48 -41.78 -41.24
CA HIS A 233 -21.89 -41.51 -40.97
C HIS A 233 -21.94 -40.72 -39.65
N ILE A 234 -22.01 -39.39 -39.72
CA ILE A 234 -21.86 -38.51 -38.55
C ILE A 234 -23.25 -38.22 -37.97
N SER A 235 -23.47 -38.57 -36.69
CA SER A 235 -24.77 -38.37 -36.03
C SER A 235 -25.25 -36.91 -36.11
N VAL A 236 -26.54 -36.73 -36.39
CA VAL A 236 -27.22 -35.45 -36.25
C VAL A 236 -27.40 -35.17 -34.76
N ASP A 237 -26.79 -34.08 -34.30
CA ASP A 237 -27.03 -33.55 -32.97
C ASP A 237 -28.46 -32.99 -32.86
N CYS A 238 -29.06 -33.20 -31.70
CA CYS A 238 -30.44 -32.85 -31.38
C CYS A 238 -30.61 -32.35 -29.94
N ASP A 239 -29.54 -32.13 -29.18
CA ASP A 239 -29.58 -31.58 -27.82
C ASP A 239 -30.30 -30.21 -27.82
N ASP A 240 -31.37 -30.05 -27.03
CA ASP A 240 -32.12 -28.79 -26.91
C ASP A 240 -31.59 -27.85 -25.81
N GLY A 241 -30.50 -28.23 -25.14
CA GLY A 241 -29.76 -27.43 -24.17
C GLY A 241 -30.39 -27.39 -22.78
N ASN A 242 -31.35 -28.27 -22.51
CA ASN A 242 -32.11 -28.33 -21.25
C ASN A 242 -31.97 -29.71 -20.60
N VAL A 243 -31.33 -29.76 -19.43
CA VAL A 243 -31.10 -31.03 -18.70
C VAL A 243 -32.40 -31.74 -18.26
N CYS A 244 -33.53 -31.04 -18.30
CA CYS A 244 -34.86 -31.57 -17.96
C CYS A 244 -35.62 -32.16 -19.15
N THR A 245 -34.97 -32.27 -20.32
CA THR A 245 -35.48 -32.95 -21.51
C THR A 245 -34.59 -34.14 -21.89
N THR A 246 -35.17 -35.18 -22.47
CA THR A 246 -34.43 -36.22 -23.20
C THR A 246 -34.64 -36.02 -24.69
N ASP A 247 -33.55 -35.76 -25.39
CA ASP A 247 -33.55 -35.56 -26.84
C ASP A 247 -33.48 -36.85 -27.65
N SER A 248 -34.07 -36.80 -28.84
CA SER A 248 -34.13 -37.93 -29.75
C SER A 248 -34.25 -37.48 -31.21
N CYS A 249 -33.44 -38.08 -32.08
CA CYS A 249 -33.57 -37.91 -33.53
C CYS A 249 -34.42 -39.04 -34.15
N ASN A 250 -35.38 -38.69 -34.99
CA ASN A 250 -36.18 -39.67 -35.73
C ASN A 250 -35.45 -40.15 -36.99
N THR A 251 -34.90 -41.37 -36.93
CA THR A 251 -34.09 -42.02 -37.99
C THR A 251 -34.76 -42.15 -39.37
N ASN A 252 -36.07 -41.89 -39.48
CA ASN A 252 -36.81 -41.93 -40.74
C ASN A 252 -37.03 -40.53 -41.35
N THR A 253 -36.75 -39.44 -40.61
CA THR A 253 -37.07 -38.06 -41.02
C THR A 253 -36.02 -37.01 -40.66
N GLY A 254 -34.97 -37.34 -39.89
CA GLY A 254 -33.94 -36.39 -39.45
C GLY A 254 -34.51 -35.26 -38.59
N ALA A 255 -35.54 -35.56 -37.80
CA ALA A 255 -36.24 -34.58 -36.99
C ALA A 255 -35.96 -34.83 -35.51
N CYS A 256 -35.39 -33.83 -34.84
CA CYS A 256 -35.20 -33.80 -33.40
C CYS A 256 -36.55 -33.68 -32.67
N SER A 257 -36.65 -34.27 -31.49
CA SER A 257 -37.77 -34.14 -30.57
C SER A 257 -37.28 -34.36 -29.14
N SER A 258 -37.46 -33.33 -28.31
CA SER A 258 -37.26 -33.38 -26.87
C SER A 258 -38.52 -33.88 -26.15
N VAL A 259 -38.34 -34.50 -24.98
CA VAL A 259 -39.43 -34.97 -24.10
C VAL A 259 -39.03 -34.72 -22.64
N GLU A 260 -39.86 -33.98 -21.89
CA GLU A 260 -39.58 -33.67 -20.48
C GLU A 260 -39.52 -34.93 -19.59
N VAL A 261 -38.56 -34.95 -18.65
CA VAL A 261 -38.36 -36.04 -17.69
C VAL A 261 -38.78 -35.66 -16.26
N ASP A 262 -39.25 -36.66 -15.52
CA ASP A 262 -39.64 -36.57 -14.10
C ASP A 262 -38.38 -36.77 -13.23
N ASP A 263 -37.42 -35.85 -13.36
CA ASP A 263 -36.11 -35.90 -12.69
C ASP A 263 -36.10 -35.09 -11.37
N PRO A 264 -35.58 -35.63 -10.24
CA PRO A 264 -35.52 -34.92 -8.97
C PRO A 264 -34.72 -33.61 -8.95
N ASP A 265 -33.69 -33.47 -9.79
CA ASP A 265 -32.83 -32.28 -9.82
C ASP A 265 -33.43 -31.15 -10.69
N CYS A 266 -34.55 -31.44 -11.37
CA CYS A 266 -35.29 -30.52 -12.22
C CYS A 266 -36.44 -29.79 -11.49
N CYS A 267 -36.51 -28.47 -11.69
CA CYS A 267 -37.37 -27.58 -10.93
C CYS A 267 -38.15 -26.62 -11.85
N ASN A 268 -39.26 -26.09 -11.34
CA ASN A 268 -40.03 -25.00 -11.96
C ASN A 268 -40.11 -23.76 -11.05
N SER A 269 -39.64 -23.86 -9.80
CA SER A 269 -39.59 -22.77 -8.82
C SER A 269 -38.60 -23.06 -7.68
N ASP A 270 -38.05 -22.01 -7.07
CA ASP A 270 -37.09 -22.11 -5.95
C ASP A 270 -37.61 -22.93 -4.75
N VAL A 271 -38.94 -23.00 -4.58
CA VAL A 271 -39.60 -23.76 -3.51
C VAL A 271 -39.42 -25.27 -3.68
N GLU A 272 -39.22 -25.74 -4.92
CA GLU A 272 -38.99 -27.16 -5.22
C GLU A 272 -37.53 -27.58 -4.96
N CYS A 273 -36.60 -26.61 -4.91
CA CYS A 273 -35.19 -26.84 -4.60
C CYS A 273 -34.87 -26.85 -3.10
N GLN A 274 -35.84 -26.60 -2.21
CA GLN A 274 -35.58 -26.41 -0.78
C GLN A 274 -35.09 -27.69 -0.10
N ASP A 275 -33.79 -27.77 0.23
CA ASP A 275 -33.19 -28.95 0.88
C ASP A 275 -33.42 -28.98 2.41
N GLY A 276 -33.84 -27.85 2.99
CA GLY A 276 -34.08 -27.65 4.42
C GLY A 276 -32.89 -27.12 5.21
N ASN A 277 -31.83 -26.68 4.54
CA ASN A 277 -30.63 -26.09 5.11
C ASN A 277 -30.75 -24.55 5.15
N GLU A 278 -30.82 -23.98 6.35
CA GLU A 278 -30.83 -22.53 6.56
C GLU A 278 -29.48 -21.84 6.19
N CYS A 279 -28.51 -22.59 5.66
CA CYS A 279 -27.18 -22.15 5.23
C CYS A 279 -26.94 -22.21 3.72
N THR A 280 -27.97 -22.49 2.92
CA THR A 280 -27.93 -22.33 1.45
C THR A 280 -28.97 -21.30 0.98
N VAL A 281 -28.82 -20.88 -0.28
CA VAL A 281 -29.84 -20.15 -1.02
C VAL A 281 -30.20 -21.01 -2.23
N ASP A 282 -31.29 -21.75 -2.07
CA ASP A 282 -31.73 -22.77 -3.00
C ASP A 282 -32.49 -22.11 -4.16
N THR A 283 -31.89 -22.09 -5.35
CA THR A 283 -32.39 -21.31 -6.49
C THR A 283 -32.71 -22.21 -7.68
N CYS A 284 -33.87 -22.05 -8.31
CA CYS A 284 -34.21 -22.81 -9.50
C CYS A 284 -33.72 -22.11 -10.78
N VAL A 285 -32.84 -22.78 -11.54
CA VAL A 285 -32.35 -22.30 -12.84
C VAL A 285 -33.02 -23.09 -13.96
N LEU A 286 -33.93 -22.43 -14.69
CA LEU A 286 -34.63 -23.03 -15.82
C LEU A 286 -33.62 -23.49 -16.89
N GLY A 287 -33.59 -24.79 -17.19
CA GLY A 287 -32.62 -25.41 -18.10
C GLY A 287 -31.40 -26.03 -17.42
N SER A 288 -31.16 -25.75 -16.13
CA SER A 288 -29.97 -26.23 -15.39
C SER A 288 -30.28 -26.84 -14.01
N GLY A 289 -31.55 -26.91 -13.62
CA GLY A 289 -32.00 -27.55 -12.37
C GLY A 289 -31.81 -26.70 -11.12
N CYS A 290 -31.77 -27.36 -9.96
CA CYS A 290 -31.57 -26.71 -8.66
C CYS A 290 -30.11 -26.33 -8.40
N VAL A 291 -29.89 -25.05 -8.09
CA VAL A 291 -28.58 -24.48 -7.78
C VAL A 291 -28.54 -24.02 -6.33
N GLN A 292 -27.86 -24.82 -5.51
CA GLN A 292 -27.59 -24.56 -4.10
C GLN A 292 -26.30 -23.75 -3.95
N VAL A 293 -26.39 -22.49 -3.53
CA VAL A 293 -25.21 -21.67 -3.20
C VAL A 293 -25.10 -21.47 -1.69
N SER A 294 -23.88 -21.57 -1.14
CA SER A 294 -23.63 -21.32 0.28
C SER A 294 -24.00 -19.90 0.67
N LYS A 295 -24.91 -19.76 1.62
CA LYS A 295 -25.39 -18.49 2.17
C LYS A 295 -24.28 -17.87 3.01
N SER A 296 -23.76 -16.71 2.57
CA SER A 296 -22.84 -15.95 3.42
C SER A 296 -23.57 -15.50 4.68
N CYS A 297 -22.97 -15.80 5.83
CA CYS A 297 -23.41 -15.36 7.14
C CYS A 297 -22.50 -14.30 7.74
N ALA A 298 -21.69 -13.63 6.92
CA ALA A 298 -20.94 -12.45 7.34
C ALA A 298 -21.91 -11.30 7.68
N ASP A 299 -21.95 -10.83 8.93
CA ASP A 299 -22.73 -9.63 9.29
C ASP A 299 -21.99 -8.32 8.97
N GLY A 300 -20.68 -8.41 8.69
CA GLY A 300 -19.81 -7.28 8.37
C GLY A 300 -19.03 -6.75 9.58
N SER A 301 -19.14 -7.39 10.74
CA SER A 301 -18.26 -7.16 11.89
C SER A 301 -17.12 -8.18 11.90
N ILE A 302 -15.88 -7.72 12.10
CA ILE A 302 -14.75 -8.62 12.41
C ILE A 302 -14.62 -8.92 13.91
N CYS A 303 -15.59 -8.49 14.70
CA CYS A 303 -15.73 -8.76 16.14
C CYS A 303 -16.57 -10.01 16.45
N THR A 304 -16.99 -10.73 15.42
CA THR A 304 -17.85 -11.90 15.52
C THR A 304 -17.24 -13.06 14.73
N LEU A 305 -17.19 -14.23 15.37
CA LEU A 305 -16.94 -15.49 14.69
C LEU A 305 -18.25 -15.94 14.06
N ASP A 306 -18.41 -15.54 12.79
CA ASP A 306 -19.59 -15.79 12.00
C ASP A 306 -19.62 -17.24 11.52
N SER A 307 -20.68 -17.95 11.86
CA SER A 307 -20.88 -19.35 11.52
C SER A 307 -22.30 -19.58 11.03
N CYS A 308 -22.53 -20.62 10.21
CA CYS A 308 -23.88 -21.01 9.84
C CYS A 308 -24.20 -22.41 10.34
N HIS A 309 -25.32 -22.54 11.04
CA HIS A 309 -25.82 -23.80 11.56
C HIS A 309 -27.02 -24.29 10.73
N PRO A 310 -26.98 -25.48 10.10
CA PRO A 310 -27.96 -25.89 9.08
C PRO A 310 -29.44 -25.82 9.46
N PHE A 311 -29.80 -25.92 10.75
CA PHE A 311 -31.18 -25.84 11.22
C PHE A 311 -31.53 -24.54 11.97
N LEU A 312 -30.61 -23.58 12.06
CA LEU A 312 -30.77 -22.34 12.83
C LEU A 312 -30.29 -21.08 12.08
N GLY A 313 -29.69 -21.23 10.91
CA GLY A 313 -29.13 -20.14 10.11
C GLY A 313 -27.85 -19.56 10.70
N CYS A 314 -27.60 -18.29 10.40
CA CYS A 314 -26.42 -17.56 10.83
C CYS A 314 -26.36 -17.39 12.35
N GLN A 315 -25.19 -17.64 12.94
CA GLN A 315 -24.87 -17.50 14.35
C GLN A 315 -23.58 -16.70 14.50
N TYR A 316 -23.66 -15.64 15.31
CA TYR A 316 -22.61 -14.66 15.51
C TYR A 316 -22.09 -14.83 16.94
N GLN A 317 -20.92 -15.45 17.11
CA GLN A 317 -20.29 -15.56 18.43
C GLN A 317 -19.34 -14.37 18.60
N GLN A 318 -19.61 -13.48 19.56
CA GLN A 318 -18.71 -12.35 19.84
C GLN A 318 -17.32 -12.84 20.24
N ILE A 319 -16.29 -12.19 19.69
CA ILE A 319 -14.88 -12.41 20.02
C ILE A 319 -14.58 -11.73 21.35
N ASP A 320 -13.87 -12.44 22.23
CA ASP A 320 -13.31 -11.88 23.45
C ASP A 320 -11.93 -11.28 23.11
N CYS A 321 -11.81 -9.95 23.24
CA CYS A 321 -10.57 -9.21 22.97
C CYS A 321 -9.68 -9.07 24.21
N GLY A 322 -10.10 -9.61 25.36
CA GLY A 322 -9.37 -9.51 26.62
C GLY A 322 -7.94 -10.06 26.53
N ASP A 323 -6.92 -9.22 26.62
CA ASP A 323 -5.52 -9.69 26.74
C ASP A 323 -5.17 -10.12 28.19
N GLY A 324 -6.02 -9.75 29.15
CA GLY A 324 -5.92 -10.13 30.55
C GLY A 324 -5.03 -9.22 31.38
N LEU A 325 -4.62 -8.07 30.84
CA LEU A 325 -4.06 -6.95 31.59
C LEU A 325 -5.17 -6.13 32.27
N SER A 326 -4.79 -5.37 33.28
CA SER A 326 -5.66 -4.46 34.04
C SER A 326 -5.56 -3.01 33.54
N CYS A 327 -4.58 -2.74 32.67
CA CYS A 327 -4.20 -1.42 32.18
C CYS A 327 -4.47 -1.21 30.69
N THR A 328 -5.43 -1.95 30.14
CA THR A 328 -5.93 -1.83 28.78
C THR A 328 -7.45 -1.70 28.78
N GLU A 329 -8.00 -0.76 28.00
CA GLU A 329 -9.39 -0.82 27.60
C GLU A 329 -9.48 -1.70 26.34
N ASP A 330 -9.78 -2.98 26.56
CA ASP A 330 -9.94 -3.98 25.51
C ASP A 330 -11.31 -3.81 24.85
N THR A 331 -11.30 -3.16 23.69
CA THR A 331 -12.50 -2.86 22.89
C THR A 331 -12.48 -3.64 21.59
N CYS A 332 -13.65 -3.84 20.97
CA CYS A 332 -13.73 -4.42 19.64
C CYS A 332 -14.49 -3.48 18.71
N ASP A 333 -13.81 -2.97 17.69
CA ASP A 333 -14.42 -2.19 16.61
C ASP A 333 -14.84 -3.12 15.46
N ALA A 334 -16.03 -2.89 14.91
CA ALA A 334 -16.60 -3.76 13.89
C ALA A 334 -15.78 -3.85 12.59
N LEU A 335 -14.95 -2.85 12.28
CA LEU A 335 -14.11 -2.79 11.08
C LEU A 335 -12.63 -3.04 11.40
N ASP A 336 -12.11 -2.46 12.49
CA ASP A 336 -10.68 -2.52 12.85
C ASP A 336 -10.34 -3.65 13.85
N GLY A 337 -11.34 -4.27 14.48
CA GLY A 337 -11.19 -5.47 15.30
C GLY A 337 -10.83 -5.20 16.77
N CYS A 338 -10.14 -6.16 17.40
CA CYS A 338 -9.68 -6.04 18.78
C CYS A 338 -8.65 -4.91 18.94
N ASN A 339 -9.08 -3.84 19.61
CA ASN A 339 -8.32 -2.65 19.90
C ASN A 339 -8.10 -2.56 21.41
N ASN A 340 -6.93 -3.05 21.84
CA ASN A 340 -6.50 -3.10 23.23
C ASN A 340 -5.69 -1.83 23.52
N ILE A 341 -6.37 -0.77 23.95
CA ILE A 341 -5.77 0.56 24.10
C ILE A 341 -5.27 0.72 25.53
N VAL A 342 -3.99 1.07 25.72
CA VAL A 342 -3.41 1.33 27.04
C VAL A 342 -4.24 2.40 27.76
N GLN A 343 -4.79 2.05 28.93
CA GLN A 343 -5.64 2.94 29.71
C GLN A 343 -4.82 4.12 30.22
N VAL A 344 -5.15 5.32 29.74
CA VAL A 344 -4.59 6.57 30.26
C VAL A 344 -5.30 6.90 31.56
N CYS A 345 -4.59 6.71 32.68
CA CYS A 345 -4.99 7.21 33.97
C CYS A 345 -4.63 8.70 34.05
N ASP A 346 -5.65 9.54 34.16
CA ASP A 346 -5.59 10.99 34.33
C ASP A 346 -6.91 11.37 35.04
N ASP A 347 -6.89 11.66 36.34
CA ASP A 347 -8.08 12.15 37.06
C ASP A 347 -8.29 13.68 36.94
N ASN A 348 -7.44 14.31 36.12
CA ASN A 348 -7.25 15.74 35.91
C ASN A 348 -6.71 16.51 37.13
N SER A 349 -6.19 15.81 38.15
CA SER A 349 -5.35 16.40 39.19
C SER A 349 -3.90 16.58 38.69
N PRO A 350 -3.35 17.80 38.78
CA PRO A 350 -1.94 18.08 38.52
C PRO A 350 -1.05 17.84 39.75
N CYS A 351 -1.64 17.42 40.88
CA CYS A 351 -0.99 17.23 42.18
C CYS A 351 -0.73 15.75 42.52
N THR A 352 -1.07 14.84 41.62
CA THR A 352 -0.85 13.40 41.72
C THR A 352 0.10 12.91 40.63
N GLU A 353 0.81 11.80 40.90
CA GLU A 353 1.48 11.01 39.88
C GLU A 353 0.51 9.91 39.43
N ASP A 354 -0.10 10.15 38.27
CA ASP A 354 -1.14 9.29 37.71
C ASP A 354 -0.50 8.20 36.84
N TYR A 355 -0.74 6.93 37.18
CA TYR A 355 -0.25 5.79 36.41
C TYR A 355 -1.14 4.56 36.55
N CYS A 356 -1.10 3.66 35.57
CA CYS A 356 -1.77 2.37 35.69
C CYS A 356 -0.85 1.29 36.28
N SER A 357 -1.39 0.47 37.18
CA SER A 357 -0.65 -0.56 37.92
C SER A 357 -1.34 -1.92 37.85
N GLU A 358 -0.74 -2.86 37.12
CA GLU A 358 -1.09 -4.29 37.17
C GLU A 358 -0.96 -4.92 38.57
N ALA A 359 -0.15 -4.32 39.46
CA ALA A 359 0.01 -4.79 40.82
C ALA A 359 -1.15 -4.38 41.74
N GLU A 360 -1.89 -3.33 41.38
CA GLU A 360 -3.03 -2.82 42.15
C GLU A 360 -4.38 -3.03 41.43
N GLY A 361 -4.36 -3.37 40.14
CA GLY A 361 -5.52 -3.78 39.35
C GLY A 361 -6.22 -2.63 38.61
N GLY A 362 -5.47 -1.63 38.17
CA GLY A 362 -5.98 -0.48 37.40
C GLY A 362 -5.24 0.82 37.73
N CYS A 363 -5.93 1.95 37.58
CA CYS A 363 -5.37 3.28 37.84
C CYS A 363 -5.02 3.54 39.30
N VAL A 364 -3.85 4.15 39.51
CA VAL A 364 -3.30 4.65 40.77
C VAL A 364 -3.04 6.15 40.61
N PHE A 365 -3.34 6.91 41.66
CA PHE A 365 -3.26 8.36 41.72
C PHE A 365 -2.49 8.74 43.00
N ASP A 366 -1.16 8.78 42.92
CA ASP A 366 -0.30 8.95 44.11
C ASP A 366 -0.07 10.44 44.41
N ASP A 367 -0.47 10.91 45.60
CA ASP A 367 -0.28 12.30 46.06
C ASP A 367 1.21 12.68 46.11
N LEU A 368 1.61 13.65 45.28
CA LEU A 368 2.99 14.14 45.19
C LEU A 368 3.47 14.86 46.46
N GLY A 369 2.53 15.31 47.31
CA GLY A 369 2.83 15.91 48.61
C GLY A 369 3.54 17.28 48.56
N ASP A 370 3.49 18.00 47.43
CA ASP A 370 3.98 19.38 47.34
C ASP A 370 2.99 20.33 48.05
N PRO A 371 3.38 21.01 49.14
CA PRO A 371 2.49 21.92 49.88
C PRO A 371 2.03 23.16 49.10
N ASN A 372 2.56 23.40 47.89
CA ASN A 372 2.19 24.53 47.03
C ASN A 372 1.31 24.12 45.83
N CYS A 373 1.01 22.83 45.66
CA CYS A 373 0.09 22.37 44.61
C CYS A 373 -1.36 22.50 45.07
N CYS A 374 -2.26 22.81 44.14
CA CYS A 374 -3.68 23.03 44.43
C CYS A 374 -4.58 22.70 43.24
N VAL A 375 -5.85 22.42 43.55
CA VAL A 375 -6.95 22.37 42.58
C VAL A 375 -8.07 23.37 42.91
N ALA A 376 -8.06 23.97 44.11
CA ALA A 376 -8.98 25.04 44.50
C ALA A 376 -8.35 26.08 45.45
N ASP A 377 -8.80 27.35 45.37
CA ASP A 377 -8.33 28.46 46.22
C ASP A 377 -8.38 28.15 47.72
N SER A 378 -9.32 27.31 48.16
CA SER A 378 -9.48 26.91 49.57
C SER A 378 -8.33 26.07 50.12
N GLU A 379 -7.48 25.51 49.28
CA GLU A 379 -6.31 24.71 49.67
C GLU A 379 -5.08 25.60 49.92
N CYS A 380 -5.07 26.82 49.38
CA CYS A 380 -3.93 27.74 49.42
C CYS A 380 -3.88 28.68 50.63
N GLN A 381 -4.60 28.38 51.72
CA GLN A 381 -4.73 29.31 52.86
C GLN A 381 -3.42 29.41 53.68
N ASP A 382 -2.67 30.52 53.52
CA ASP A 382 -1.42 30.75 54.26
C ASP A 382 -1.62 31.29 55.69
N ALA A 383 -2.85 31.73 55.98
CA ALA A 383 -3.31 32.33 57.22
C ALA A 383 -2.75 33.73 57.55
N ASP A 384 -2.18 34.42 56.56
CA ASP A 384 -2.15 35.88 56.52
C ASP A 384 -3.57 36.40 56.15
N SER A 385 -3.95 37.59 56.60
CA SER A 385 -5.26 38.19 56.26
C SER A 385 -5.17 39.36 55.27
N CYS A 386 -3.96 39.59 54.74
CA CYS A 386 -3.63 40.60 53.74
C CYS A 386 -3.07 40.00 52.45
N THR A 387 -3.17 38.68 52.30
CA THR A 387 -3.04 37.94 51.04
C THR A 387 -4.42 37.65 50.44
N ILE A 388 -4.47 37.52 49.12
CA ILE A 388 -5.55 36.89 48.38
C ILE A 388 -4.95 35.60 47.84
N ASP A 389 -5.22 34.53 48.56
CA ASP A 389 -4.81 33.17 48.24
C ASP A 389 -5.63 32.67 47.06
N THR A 390 -4.97 32.45 45.93
CA THR A 390 -5.62 31.95 44.70
C THR A 390 -4.78 30.87 44.04
N CYS A 391 -5.45 29.81 43.60
CA CYS A 391 -4.83 28.71 42.87
C CYS A 391 -4.72 29.10 41.39
N VAL A 392 -3.51 29.38 40.91
CA VAL A 392 -3.26 29.87 39.55
C VAL A 392 -2.27 28.96 38.84
N ASN A 393 -2.70 28.37 37.72
CA ASN A 393 -1.94 27.32 37.02
C ASN A 393 -1.48 26.20 37.96
N ASN A 394 -2.38 25.80 38.88
CA ASN A 394 -2.21 24.67 39.81
C ASN A 394 -1.12 24.89 40.88
N GLN A 395 -0.68 26.13 41.05
CA GLN A 395 0.22 26.55 42.13
C GLN A 395 -0.48 27.60 42.99
N CYS A 396 -0.26 27.51 44.31
CA CYS A 396 -0.76 28.52 45.24
C CYS A 396 -0.06 29.86 45.04
N THR A 397 -0.84 30.91 44.79
CA THR A 397 -0.36 32.28 44.65
C THR A 397 -0.97 33.17 45.73
N HIS A 398 -0.11 33.65 46.62
CA HIS A 398 -0.47 34.53 47.74
C HIS A 398 -0.26 35.98 47.29
N THR A 399 -1.29 36.56 46.67
CA THR A 399 -1.16 37.91 46.08
C THR A 399 -1.49 38.99 47.12
N PRO A 400 -0.69 40.06 47.31
CA PRO A 400 -1.02 41.09 48.30
C PRO A 400 -2.39 41.73 48.03
N HIS A 401 -3.23 41.79 49.06
CA HIS A 401 -4.58 42.35 48.99
C HIS A 401 -4.56 43.80 48.51
N SER A 402 -5.52 44.19 47.66
CA SER A 402 -5.51 45.47 46.95
C SER A 402 -5.79 46.72 47.80
N ASP A 403 -5.89 46.56 49.13
CA ASP A 403 -5.97 47.67 50.09
C ASP A 403 -4.58 47.91 50.72
N PRO A 404 -3.89 49.03 50.38
CA PRO A 404 -2.56 49.35 50.92
C PRO A 404 -2.57 49.76 52.41
N LEU A 405 -3.73 49.74 53.06
CA LEU A 405 -3.87 49.88 54.51
C LEU A 405 -4.20 48.56 55.21
N CYS A 406 -4.16 47.41 54.53
CA CYS A 406 -4.31 46.11 55.18
C CYS A 406 -3.19 45.86 56.20
N CYS A 407 -3.51 45.21 57.32
CA CYS A 407 -2.53 44.88 58.36
C CYS A 407 -2.93 43.64 59.17
N ASN A 408 -1.97 42.83 59.60
CA ASN A 408 -2.20 41.77 60.60
C ASN A 408 -1.93 42.29 62.02
N THR A 409 -1.03 43.27 62.14
CA THR A 409 -0.52 43.87 63.37
C THR A 409 -0.40 45.39 63.24
N VAL A 410 0.00 46.08 64.31
CA VAL A 410 0.27 47.54 64.25
C VAL A 410 1.60 47.88 63.61
N ASP A 411 2.51 46.91 63.46
CA ASP A 411 3.86 47.11 62.92
C ASP A 411 3.88 47.05 61.38
N ASP A 412 2.84 46.49 60.76
CA ASP A 412 2.66 46.41 59.30
C ASP A 412 2.18 47.74 58.68
N CYS A 413 1.73 48.68 59.51
CA CYS A 413 1.13 49.93 59.04
C CYS A 413 2.18 50.92 58.50
N PRO A 414 2.08 51.38 57.23
CA PRO A 414 3.05 52.29 56.65
C PRO A 414 3.04 53.68 57.30
N ASN A 415 4.17 54.38 57.24
CA ASN A 415 4.32 55.75 57.74
C ASN A 415 3.99 55.95 59.24
N VAL A 416 4.28 54.94 60.06
CA VAL A 416 4.32 55.05 61.53
C VAL A 416 5.28 56.17 61.97
N SER A 417 4.72 57.30 62.41
CA SER A 417 5.46 58.49 62.82
C SER A 417 5.07 58.96 64.22
N ASP A 418 5.97 59.69 64.90
CA ASP A 418 5.68 60.37 66.19
C ASP A 418 4.51 61.37 66.08
N CYS A 419 4.10 61.73 64.86
CA CYS A 419 2.97 62.59 64.55
C CYS A 419 1.60 61.86 64.60
N THR A 420 1.57 60.52 64.69
CA THR A 420 0.35 59.71 64.60
C THR A 420 0.30 58.57 65.62
N ILE A 421 -0.85 58.38 66.28
CA ILE A 421 -1.22 57.12 66.93
C ILE A 421 -1.86 56.23 65.87
N VAL A 422 -1.35 55.01 65.72
CA VAL A 422 -1.78 54.04 64.71
C VAL A 422 -2.47 52.84 65.39
N THR A 423 -3.55 52.35 64.78
CA THR A 423 -4.25 51.13 65.23
C THR A 423 -4.66 50.28 64.03
N CYS A 424 -4.30 49.00 64.06
CA CYS A 424 -4.80 47.99 63.12
C CYS A 424 -6.13 47.41 63.64
N SER A 425 -7.20 47.48 62.84
CA SER A 425 -8.55 47.03 63.23
C SER A 425 -9.51 46.92 62.04
N GLN A 426 -10.58 46.14 62.17
CA GLN A 426 -11.69 46.13 61.20
C GLN A 426 -12.31 47.53 61.09
N SER A 427 -12.40 48.05 59.87
CA SER A 427 -13.00 49.36 59.57
C SER A 427 -14.52 49.37 59.77
N THR A 428 -15.18 48.24 59.52
CA THR A 428 -16.60 47.98 59.82
C THR A 428 -16.79 46.56 60.36
N PRO A 429 -17.92 46.25 61.03
CA PRO A 429 -18.25 44.88 61.46
C PRO A 429 -18.54 43.89 60.31
N GLU A 430 -18.40 44.36 59.06
CA GLU A 430 -18.72 43.66 57.81
C GLU A 430 -17.47 43.54 56.92
N ALA A 431 -16.30 44.00 57.39
CA ALA A 431 -15.03 43.92 56.70
C ALA A 431 -14.33 42.58 56.97
N GLU A 432 -13.97 41.87 55.90
CA GLU A 432 -13.31 40.57 55.96
C GLU A 432 -11.80 40.69 56.29
N VAL A 433 -11.20 41.87 56.04
CA VAL A 433 -9.79 42.19 56.33
C VAL A 433 -9.63 43.25 57.44
N LEU A 434 -8.44 43.28 58.05
CA LEU A 434 -8.02 44.24 59.07
C LEU A 434 -7.32 45.45 58.42
N THR A 435 -7.54 46.66 58.94
CA THR A 435 -7.04 47.91 58.32
C THR A 435 -6.40 48.91 59.29
N CYS A 436 -5.41 49.65 58.82
CA CYS A 436 -4.68 50.69 59.56
C CYS A 436 -5.48 52.00 59.67
N SER A 437 -5.56 52.55 60.88
CA SER A 437 -6.18 53.84 61.17
C SER A 437 -5.21 54.76 61.93
N TYR A 438 -5.15 56.03 61.52
CA TYR A 438 -4.17 57.03 61.98
C TYR A 438 -4.88 58.21 62.66
N THR A 439 -4.42 58.61 63.85
CA THR A 439 -4.94 59.80 64.55
C THR A 439 -3.81 60.72 65.04
N PRO A 440 -3.88 62.04 64.82
CA PRO A 440 -2.74 62.93 65.05
C PRO A 440 -2.41 63.14 66.53
N THR A 441 -1.12 63.08 66.90
CA THR A 441 -0.61 63.29 68.27
C THR A 441 -0.54 64.76 68.69
N GLY A 442 -0.55 65.70 67.73
CA GLY A 442 -0.46 67.14 67.99
C GLY A 442 0.95 67.67 68.29
N VAL A 443 1.99 66.93 67.88
CA VAL A 443 3.40 67.35 67.99
C VAL A 443 3.72 68.45 66.96
N ALA A 444 4.63 69.36 67.29
CA ALA A 444 5.05 70.45 66.40
C ALA A 444 6.26 70.04 65.54
N GLY A 445 6.11 70.12 64.21
CA GLY A 445 7.14 69.75 63.23
C GLY A 445 6.61 68.89 62.07
N CYS A 446 5.43 68.31 62.24
CA CYS A 446 4.70 67.53 61.24
C CYS A 446 4.14 68.42 60.11
N CYS A 447 4.07 67.92 58.87
CA CYS A 447 3.43 68.64 57.77
C CYS A 447 1.89 68.60 57.89
N THR A 448 1.19 69.53 57.24
CA THR A 448 -0.29 69.53 57.16
C THR A 448 -0.84 69.80 55.75
N GLU A 449 0.04 70.06 54.79
CA GLU A 449 -0.23 70.31 53.38
C GLU A 449 1.10 70.23 52.62
N ASP A 450 1.06 69.80 51.36
CA ASP A 450 2.22 69.41 50.53
C ASP A 450 3.26 70.53 50.37
N SER A 451 2.82 71.79 50.44
CA SER A 451 3.70 72.97 50.37
C SER A 451 4.73 73.09 51.51
N HIS A 452 4.61 72.27 52.56
CA HIS A 452 5.62 72.13 53.62
C HIS A 452 6.72 71.10 53.32
N CYS A 453 6.59 70.35 52.23
CA CYS A 453 7.45 69.21 51.90
C CYS A 453 8.36 69.42 50.69
N VAL A 454 8.35 70.60 50.06
CA VAL A 454 9.08 70.85 48.80
C VAL A 454 10.61 70.72 48.96
N ASP A 455 11.28 69.92 48.14
CA ASP A 455 12.75 69.81 48.12
C ASP A 455 13.48 70.52 46.95
N THR A 456 14.31 69.81 46.19
CA THR A 456 15.17 70.30 45.10
C THR A 456 15.24 69.36 43.90
N ASP A 457 14.65 68.16 43.93
CA ASP A 457 14.53 67.32 42.73
C ASP A 457 13.32 67.79 41.88
N SER A 458 13.41 67.60 40.56
CA SER A 458 12.33 67.91 39.61
C SER A 458 11.57 66.67 39.13
N CYS A 459 12.06 65.47 39.44
CA CYS A 459 11.40 64.20 39.14
C CYS A 459 10.87 63.49 40.41
N THR A 460 10.57 64.24 41.48
CA THR A 460 9.73 63.81 42.61
C THR A 460 8.38 64.53 42.64
N VAL A 461 7.41 63.93 43.32
CA VAL A 461 6.17 64.57 43.78
C VAL A 461 6.23 64.65 45.30
N ASP A 462 6.30 65.86 45.82
CA ASP A 462 6.53 66.11 47.24
C ASP A 462 5.18 66.19 47.98
N VAL A 463 4.77 65.10 48.64
CA VAL A 463 3.41 64.94 49.22
C VAL A 463 3.45 64.84 50.75
N CYS A 464 2.48 65.48 51.42
CA CYS A 464 2.29 65.38 52.85
C CYS A 464 1.35 64.22 53.21
N ILE A 465 1.90 63.02 53.45
CA ILE A 465 1.15 61.80 53.78
C ILE A 465 1.28 61.51 55.28
N ASN A 466 0.14 61.29 55.97
CA ASN A 466 0.08 60.98 57.41
C ASN A 466 0.91 61.95 58.30
N TYR A 467 0.94 63.23 57.91
CA TYR A 467 1.69 64.32 58.56
C TYR A 467 3.23 64.21 58.47
N GLY A 468 3.76 63.29 57.65
CA GLY A 468 5.15 63.23 57.21
C GLY A 468 5.30 63.61 55.74
N CYS A 469 6.51 64.02 55.33
CA CYS A 469 6.81 64.32 53.93
C CYS A 469 7.32 63.06 53.21
N VAL A 470 6.71 62.76 52.07
CA VAL A 470 7.06 61.67 51.16
C VAL A 470 7.45 62.29 49.81
N TYR A 471 8.47 61.71 49.18
CA TYR A 471 9.06 62.17 47.92
C TYR A 471 8.95 61.03 46.92
N ASP A 472 7.77 60.88 46.31
CA ASP A 472 7.49 59.77 45.39
C ASP A 472 8.05 60.11 43.99
N PRO A 473 8.57 59.13 43.21
CA PRO A 473 8.99 59.37 41.83
C PRO A 473 7.87 59.96 40.96
N HIS A 474 8.22 60.89 40.06
CA HIS A 474 7.25 61.57 39.21
C HIS A 474 6.47 60.57 38.33
N PRO A 475 5.13 60.67 38.22
CA PRO A 475 4.28 59.68 37.53
C PRO A 475 4.40 59.68 35.99
N ASP A 476 5.39 60.38 35.43
CA ASP A 476 5.81 60.19 34.05
C ASP A 476 7.06 59.28 34.06
N PRO A 477 6.98 58.03 33.56
CA PRO A 477 8.10 57.09 33.56
C PRO A 477 9.23 57.49 32.60
N ASN A 478 9.09 58.62 31.88
CA ASN A 478 10.14 59.21 31.06
C ASN A 478 10.81 60.41 31.75
N CYS A 479 10.44 60.76 32.99
CA CYS A 479 11.07 61.85 33.74
C CYS A 479 12.54 61.50 34.03
N CYS A 480 13.45 62.36 33.58
CA CYS A 480 14.89 62.15 33.73
C CYS A 480 15.59 63.44 34.18
N ASN A 481 16.66 63.28 34.95
CA ASN A 481 17.58 64.34 35.34
C ASN A 481 18.93 64.22 34.59
N GLU A 482 19.34 63.01 34.20
CA GLU A 482 20.44 62.75 33.27
C GLU A 482 20.18 61.56 32.32
N THR A 483 20.92 61.46 31.22
CA THR A 483 20.72 60.41 30.20
C THR A 483 20.85 58.97 30.75
N ALA A 484 21.57 58.76 31.85
CA ALA A 484 21.69 57.46 32.50
C ALA A 484 20.35 56.95 33.10
N ASP A 485 19.40 57.84 33.37
CA ASP A 485 18.07 57.49 33.86
C ASP A 485 17.20 56.81 32.78
N CYS A 486 17.59 56.94 31.51
CA CYS A 486 16.76 56.55 30.36
C CYS A 486 17.07 55.16 29.77
N GLU A 487 18.02 54.38 30.29
CA GLU A 487 18.43 53.11 29.69
C GLU A 487 17.35 52.01 29.83
N ASP A 488 16.83 51.49 28.71
CA ASP A 488 15.80 50.44 28.68
C ASP A 488 16.33 49.01 28.44
N GLY A 489 17.64 48.88 28.21
CA GLY A 489 18.31 47.59 27.99
C GLY A 489 18.08 46.94 26.62
N ASN A 490 17.34 47.59 25.71
CA ASN A 490 17.08 47.04 24.38
C ASN A 490 18.22 47.37 23.40
N VAL A 491 18.87 46.33 22.87
CA VAL A 491 20.04 46.44 21.98
C VAL A 491 19.77 47.05 20.60
N CYS A 492 18.50 47.22 20.23
CA CYS A 492 18.08 47.85 18.97
C CYS A 492 17.75 49.35 19.10
N THR A 493 17.80 49.91 20.31
CA THR A 493 17.45 51.31 20.59
C THR A 493 18.52 52.04 21.41
N THR A 494 18.51 53.37 21.33
CA THR A 494 19.27 54.26 22.22
C THR A 494 18.36 55.40 22.68
N ARG A 495 18.57 55.92 23.90
CA ARG A 495 17.75 56.99 24.48
C ARG A 495 18.59 58.17 24.93
N GLU A 496 18.04 59.38 24.84
CA GLU A 496 18.62 60.62 25.39
C GLU A 496 17.61 61.34 26.28
N CYS A 497 18.10 61.96 27.36
CA CYS A 497 17.27 62.84 28.21
C CYS A 497 17.24 64.26 27.61
N VAL A 498 16.06 64.74 27.21
CA VAL A 498 15.84 66.04 26.57
C VAL A 498 14.70 66.77 27.28
N ASP A 499 14.96 67.98 27.80
CA ASP A 499 13.99 68.79 28.57
C ASP A 499 13.22 67.97 29.65
N ASN A 500 13.96 67.16 30.41
CA ASN A 500 13.50 66.21 31.43
C ASN A 500 12.58 65.07 30.92
N THR A 501 12.64 64.71 29.63
CA THR A 501 11.92 63.57 29.04
C THR A 501 12.87 62.66 28.25
N CYS A 502 12.79 61.34 28.45
CA CYS A 502 13.55 60.35 27.68
C CYS A 502 13.00 60.19 26.25
N GLU A 503 13.74 60.63 25.23
CA GLU A 503 13.45 60.37 23.81
C GLU A 503 14.15 59.07 23.33
N THR A 504 13.54 58.33 22.41
CA THR A 504 14.06 57.03 21.90
C THR A 504 14.38 57.08 20.40
N GLN A 505 15.52 56.53 20.01
CA GLN A 505 15.96 56.35 18.62
C GLN A 505 16.25 54.87 18.32
N TRP A 506 15.96 54.42 17.10
CA TRP A 506 16.21 53.04 16.64
C TRP A 506 17.52 52.97 15.85
N LEU A 507 18.20 51.82 15.94
CA LEU A 507 19.47 51.56 15.25
C LEU A 507 19.27 50.80 13.92
N ASP A 508 19.83 51.33 12.83
CA ASP A 508 19.88 50.71 11.49
C ASP A 508 20.84 49.49 11.48
N THR A 509 20.47 48.42 12.19
CA THR A 509 21.26 47.19 12.35
C THR A 509 20.47 45.96 11.89
N PRO A 510 21.05 45.03 11.11
CA PRO A 510 20.33 43.84 10.61
C PRO A 510 19.71 43.01 11.74
N GLY A 511 18.40 42.78 11.65
CA GLY A 511 17.59 42.10 12.67
C GLY A 511 16.73 43.04 13.51
N CYS A 512 17.10 44.32 13.63
CA CYS A 512 16.28 45.35 14.26
C CYS A 512 15.23 45.88 13.27
N CYS A 513 13.95 45.77 13.60
CA CYS A 513 12.82 46.25 12.81
C CYS A 513 11.69 46.72 13.74
N ASN A 514 10.83 47.61 13.26
CA ASN A 514 9.64 48.10 14.00
C ASN A 514 8.32 47.48 13.49
N SER A 515 8.42 46.40 12.71
CA SER A 515 7.32 45.73 12.03
C SER A 515 7.06 44.33 12.62
N GLN A 516 5.79 43.93 12.66
CA GLN A 516 5.40 42.55 13.01
C GLN A 516 5.93 41.53 11.99
N PRO A 517 6.18 40.26 12.39
CA PRO A 517 6.53 39.20 11.46
C PRO A 517 5.40 38.94 10.46
N PHE A 518 5.75 38.74 9.19
CA PHE A 518 4.83 38.43 8.10
C PHE A 518 4.85 36.93 7.76
N LEU A 519 3.68 36.36 7.52
CA LEU A 519 3.45 34.98 7.07
C LEU A 519 2.23 34.96 6.13
N ALA A 520 2.35 34.26 5.00
CA ALA A 520 1.23 33.90 4.12
C ALA A 520 1.31 32.40 3.78
N THR A 521 0.17 31.71 3.77
CA THR A 521 0.02 30.26 3.52
C THR A 521 -1.05 29.99 2.45
N PHE A 522 -0.95 28.88 1.72
CA PHE A 522 -1.82 28.59 0.56
C PHE A 522 -2.57 27.24 0.62
N ASP A 523 -2.28 26.43 1.64
CA ASP A 523 -2.77 25.06 1.86
C ASP A 523 -3.37 24.89 3.26
N THR A 524 -2.67 25.40 4.27
CA THR A 524 -2.95 25.20 5.69
C THR A 524 -3.86 26.31 6.24
N PRO A 525 -5.05 25.99 6.80
CA PRO A 525 -6.07 26.99 7.17
C PRO A 525 -5.79 27.79 8.45
N LEU A 526 -4.64 27.56 9.10
CA LEU A 526 -4.36 28.02 10.47
C LEU A 526 -4.39 29.56 10.66
N LEU A 527 -4.10 30.33 9.61
CA LEU A 527 -4.18 31.79 9.56
C LEU A 527 -4.66 32.26 8.16
N GLY A 528 -5.63 31.55 7.59
CA GLY A 528 -5.92 31.61 6.15
C GLY A 528 -6.36 32.97 5.59
N ASP A 529 -5.77 33.35 4.47
CA ASP A 529 -6.20 34.48 3.60
C ASP A 529 -6.17 34.12 2.08
N PHE A 530 -5.54 32.98 1.70
CA PHE A 530 -5.35 32.56 0.29
C PHE A 530 -5.48 31.04 0.05
N VAL A 531 -6.11 30.27 0.95
CA VAL A 531 -6.12 28.80 0.89
C VAL A 531 -6.92 28.31 -0.32
N GLY A 532 -6.20 27.70 -1.28
CA GLY A 532 -6.77 27.17 -2.52
C GLY A 532 -7.08 28.19 -3.63
N ASP A 533 -6.78 29.48 -3.45
CA ASP A 533 -7.10 30.56 -4.41
C ASP A 533 -6.16 30.62 -5.64
N PHE A 534 -5.73 29.47 -6.16
CA PHE A 534 -4.84 29.37 -7.32
C PHE A 534 -5.58 29.60 -8.65
N THR A 535 -4.93 30.32 -9.57
CA THR A 535 -5.34 30.42 -10.98
C THR A 535 -4.55 29.44 -11.82
N TYR A 536 -5.23 28.49 -12.45
CA TYR A 536 -4.61 27.42 -13.26
C TYR A 536 -4.61 27.73 -14.76
N GLU A 537 -3.50 27.43 -15.41
CA GLU A 537 -3.35 27.39 -16.88
C GLU A 537 -3.01 25.95 -17.29
N ASN A 538 -4.05 25.12 -17.47
CA ASN A 538 -3.93 23.69 -17.83
C ASN A 538 -4.34 23.48 -19.31
N PRO A 539 -3.40 23.51 -20.28
CA PRO A 539 -3.68 23.25 -21.69
C PRO A 539 -4.00 21.78 -22.01
N ASP A 540 -3.52 20.82 -21.21
CA ASP A 540 -3.45 19.39 -21.55
C ASP A 540 -4.43 18.51 -20.73
N LEU A 541 -5.61 19.05 -20.40
CA LEU A 541 -6.66 18.37 -19.61
C LEU A 541 -6.97 16.95 -20.12
N PRO A 542 -7.20 15.96 -19.23
CA PRO A 542 -7.34 16.09 -17.76
C PRO A 542 -6.05 16.39 -16.99
N VAL A 543 -4.88 16.16 -17.59
CA VAL A 543 -3.58 16.40 -16.92
C VAL A 543 -3.38 17.90 -16.67
N GLY A 544 -3.04 18.27 -15.44
CA GLY A 544 -2.77 19.66 -15.10
C GLY A 544 -2.63 19.93 -13.59
N TRP A 545 -2.52 21.21 -13.23
CA TRP A 545 -2.51 21.63 -11.82
C TRP A 545 -3.90 21.57 -11.19
N SER A 546 -3.99 21.06 -9.96
CA SER A 546 -5.21 20.93 -9.17
C SER A 546 -4.90 20.96 -7.66
N LEU A 547 -5.92 20.84 -6.81
CA LEU A 547 -5.77 20.70 -5.36
C LEU A 547 -6.28 19.33 -4.92
N HIS A 548 -5.42 18.58 -4.25
CA HIS A 548 -5.67 17.25 -3.67
C HIS A 548 -5.61 17.33 -2.15
N GLY A 549 -6.12 16.34 -1.42
CA GLY A 549 -6.19 16.40 0.04
C GLY A 549 -6.39 15.04 0.69
N GLY A 550 -6.23 14.98 2.01
CA GLY A 550 -6.16 13.71 2.74
C GLY A 550 -4.81 13.02 2.55
N GLY A 551 -4.80 11.70 2.33
CA GLY A 551 -3.57 10.87 2.33
C GLY A 551 -2.50 11.23 1.29
N GLU A 552 -2.89 11.97 0.24
CA GLU A 552 -1.99 12.46 -0.83
C GLU A 552 -1.28 13.78 -0.45
N SER A 553 -1.48 14.30 0.77
CA SER A 553 -0.87 15.53 1.27
C SER A 553 -0.05 15.29 2.56
N SER A 554 1.16 15.84 2.62
CA SER A 554 2.04 15.79 3.81
C SER A 554 1.41 16.40 5.07
N SER A 555 0.53 17.38 4.90
CA SER A 555 -0.21 18.07 5.95
C SER A 555 -1.55 17.40 6.31
N ALA A 556 -1.95 16.36 5.57
CA ALA A 556 -3.30 15.78 5.55
C ALA A 556 -4.44 16.80 5.24
N THR A 557 -4.11 18.02 4.76
CA THR A 557 -5.09 19.07 4.44
C THR A 557 -5.27 19.24 2.93
N LEU A 558 -4.42 20.04 2.29
CA LEU A 558 -4.40 20.25 0.84
C LEU A 558 -2.98 20.29 0.31
N ALA A 559 -2.75 19.65 -0.84
CA ALA A 559 -1.55 19.78 -1.65
C ALA A 559 -1.90 20.27 -3.07
N LEU A 560 -1.06 21.15 -3.62
CA LEU A 560 -1.10 21.59 -5.00
C LEU A 560 -0.45 20.49 -5.87
N TYR A 561 -1.28 19.75 -6.62
CA TYR A 561 -0.90 18.60 -7.42
C TYR A 561 -0.75 18.94 -8.91
N PHE A 562 0.16 18.29 -9.63
CA PHE A 562 0.20 18.22 -11.09
C PHE A 562 0.15 16.77 -11.59
N GLY A 563 -0.91 16.43 -12.33
CA GLY A 563 -1.13 15.13 -12.97
C GLY A 563 -2.60 14.95 -13.40
N ASP A 564 -3.04 13.71 -13.63
CA ASP A 564 -4.44 13.34 -13.81
C ASP A 564 -4.99 12.69 -12.51
N PRO A 565 -6.00 13.29 -11.85
CA PRO A 565 -6.56 12.81 -10.59
C PRO A 565 -7.27 11.44 -10.67
N LEU A 566 -7.53 10.91 -11.87
CA LEU A 566 -8.26 9.65 -12.05
C LEU A 566 -7.34 8.43 -12.22
N VAL A 567 -6.07 8.64 -12.53
CA VAL A 567 -5.10 7.57 -12.84
C VAL A 567 -3.75 7.72 -12.13
N SER A 568 -3.59 8.75 -11.28
CA SER A 568 -2.41 8.99 -10.45
C SER A 568 -1.09 8.96 -11.24
N ASN A 569 -1.08 9.62 -12.40
CA ASN A 569 0.11 9.87 -13.22
C ASN A 569 -0.13 11.09 -14.14
N PHE A 570 0.87 11.47 -14.94
CA PHE A 570 0.79 12.62 -15.84
C PHE A 570 0.87 12.25 -17.34
N SER A 571 0.52 11.01 -17.72
CA SER A 571 0.39 10.59 -19.12
C SER A 571 -0.87 11.15 -19.78
N LYS A 572 -0.76 11.50 -21.06
CA LYS A 572 -1.81 12.19 -21.82
C LYS A 572 -2.82 11.20 -22.43
N PRO A 573 -4.08 11.12 -21.98
CA PRO A 573 -4.97 10.00 -22.32
C PRO A 573 -5.53 10.04 -23.76
N ASP A 574 -5.80 11.24 -24.30
CA ASP A 574 -6.44 11.42 -25.63
C ASP A 574 -5.46 11.29 -26.83
N ALA A 575 -4.22 10.88 -26.60
CA ALA A 575 -3.16 10.90 -27.61
C ALA A 575 -2.77 9.47 -28.07
N PRO A 576 -3.29 8.98 -29.23
CA PRO A 576 -3.17 7.58 -29.67
C PRO A 576 -1.78 7.17 -30.20
N ALA A 577 -0.72 7.83 -29.73
CA ALA A 577 0.68 7.56 -30.07
C ALA A 577 1.63 7.70 -28.86
N CYS A 578 1.13 7.94 -27.66
CA CYS A 578 1.94 7.97 -26.44
C CYS A 578 2.20 6.54 -25.95
N CYS A 579 3.45 6.26 -25.60
CA CYS A 579 3.98 4.93 -25.81
C CYS A 579 3.63 3.92 -24.70
N THR A 580 3.02 2.82 -25.12
CA THR A 580 2.82 1.59 -24.31
C THR A 580 3.91 0.55 -24.56
N SER A 581 5.05 0.91 -25.18
CA SER A 581 6.11 -0.06 -25.52
C SER A 581 7.54 0.51 -25.51
N PHE A 582 8.49 -0.39 -25.25
CA PHE A 582 9.92 -0.16 -24.96
C PHE A 582 10.79 0.30 -26.16
N PHE A 583 10.19 0.79 -27.26
CA PHE A 583 10.88 1.07 -28.52
C PHE A 583 10.66 2.49 -29.09
N GLY A 584 10.35 3.45 -28.22
CA GLY A 584 10.42 4.89 -28.50
C GLY A 584 9.20 5.47 -29.23
N CYS A 585 8.93 6.76 -28.98
CA CYS A 585 7.79 7.45 -29.57
C CYS A 585 8.09 8.07 -30.94
N ALA A 586 7.04 8.22 -31.75
CA ALA A 586 7.17 8.71 -33.12
C ALA A 586 7.00 10.24 -33.26
N ASN A 587 6.43 10.92 -32.26
CA ASN A 587 6.17 12.36 -32.22
C ASN A 587 6.03 12.87 -30.77
N ASP A 588 7.14 13.15 -30.09
CA ASP A 588 7.18 13.47 -28.65
C ASP A 588 6.35 14.72 -28.29
N ASP A 589 6.34 15.71 -29.19
CA ASP A 589 5.52 16.94 -29.13
C ASP A 589 4.01 16.69 -28.89
N LEU A 590 3.47 15.52 -29.24
CA LEU A 590 2.07 15.18 -29.02
C LEU A 590 1.78 14.73 -27.58
N CYS A 591 2.78 14.14 -26.92
CA CYS A 591 2.66 13.45 -25.63
C CYS A 591 3.10 14.32 -24.44
N ARG A 592 3.92 15.34 -24.72
CA ARG A 592 4.23 16.41 -23.78
C ARG A 592 2.97 17.01 -23.15
N VAL A 593 2.97 17.05 -21.83
CA VAL A 593 2.01 17.75 -20.96
C VAL A 593 2.69 18.94 -20.27
N SER A 594 1.94 20.00 -20.03
CA SER A 594 2.44 21.21 -19.36
C SER A 594 1.32 21.99 -18.67
N GLY A 595 1.67 22.85 -17.72
CA GLY A 595 0.72 23.79 -17.12
C GLY A 595 1.34 24.67 -16.04
N SER A 596 0.59 25.69 -15.58
CA SER A 596 0.98 26.52 -14.44
C SER A 596 -0.12 26.75 -13.42
N ALA A 597 0.26 26.95 -12.16
CA ALA A 597 -0.60 27.43 -11.08
C ALA A 597 -0.03 28.74 -10.54
N THR A 598 -0.84 29.80 -10.50
CA THR A 598 -0.42 31.15 -10.05
C THR A 598 -1.20 31.55 -8.80
N THR A 599 -0.52 32.05 -7.77
CA THR A 599 -1.14 32.52 -6.52
C THR A 599 -1.94 33.82 -6.72
N PRO A 600 -2.76 34.23 -5.74
CA PRO A 600 -3.18 35.62 -5.58
C PRO A 600 -2.01 36.61 -5.46
N PHE A 601 -2.32 37.91 -5.50
CA PHE A 601 -1.35 38.97 -5.21
C PHE A 601 -1.06 39.04 -3.71
N ILE A 602 0.23 39.07 -3.37
CA ILE A 602 0.76 39.04 -2.01
C ILE A 602 1.57 40.31 -1.79
N LEU A 603 1.14 41.18 -0.88
CA LEU A 603 1.88 42.39 -0.50
C LEU A 603 2.96 42.04 0.53
N LEU A 604 4.23 42.13 0.13
CA LEU A 604 5.36 41.82 1.00
C LEU A 604 5.73 42.99 1.92
N PRO A 605 6.28 42.74 3.13
CA PRO A 605 6.67 43.80 4.05
C PRO A 605 7.78 44.71 3.48
N PRO A 606 7.71 46.04 3.67
CA PRO A 606 8.73 46.97 3.22
C PRO A 606 10.00 46.83 4.05
N GLY A 607 11.16 46.77 3.38
CA GLY A 607 12.48 46.75 4.03
C GLY A 607 12.92 45.43 4.67
N VAL A 608 12.12 44.36 4.56
CA VAL A 608 12.44 43.03 5.12
C VAL A 608 12.47 41.98 4.01
N SER A 609 13.54 41.17 3.96
CA SER A 609 13.63 40.02 3.05
C SER A 609 12.64 38.93 3.45
N SER A 610 11.96 38.36 2.45
CA SER A 610 11.05 37.21 2.62
C SER A 610 11.59 35.99 1.89
N SER A 611 11.29 34.79 2.37
CA SER A 611 11.58 33.52 1.68
C SER A 611 10.34 32.66 1.52
N LEU A 612 10.24 32.02 0.35
CA LEU A 612 9.32 30.93 0.09
C LEU A 612 9.87 29.66 0.75
N ASN A 613 9.01 28.91 1.42
CA ASN A 613 9.29 27.62 2.03
C ASN A 613 8.14 26.68 1.69
N PHE A 614 8.42 25.44 1.34
CA PHE A 614 7.41 24.44 0.93
C PHE A 614 7.98 23.03 1.08
N GLN A 615 7.10 22.04 1.10
CA GLN A 615 7.45 20.64 0.93
C GLN A 615 7.06 20.20 -0.47
N ALA A 616 7.88 19.34 -1.07
CA ALA A 616 7.65 18.81 -2.40
C ALA A 616 7.81 17.29 -2.40
N PHE A 617 6.87 16.60 -3.04
CA PHE A 617 6.99 15.24 -3.52
C PHE A 617 7.03 15.29 -5.04
N VAL A 618 7.98 14.58 -5.64
CA VAL A 618 8.18 14.58 -7.10
C VAL A 618 8.51 13.16 -7.54
N ASP A 619 7.64 12.58 -8.35
CA ASP A 619 7.81 11.28 -8.99
C ASP A 619 7.62 11.43 -10.51
N THR A 620 8.75 11.58 -11.19
CA THR A 620 8.89 12.05 -12.58
C THR A 620 10.21 11.52 -13.15
N ASP A 621 10.56 11.77 -14.41
CA ASP A 621 11.83 11.32 -14.97
C ASP A 621 13.06 11.91 -14.20
N PRO A 622 14.04 11.07 -13.83
CA PRO A 622 15.23 11.45 -13.08
C PRO A 622 16.23 12.28 -13.88
N GLY A 623 15.91 13.56 -14.08
CA GLY A 623 16.83 14.52 -14.69
C GLY A 623 16.53 15.98 -14.39
N GLY A 624 17.51 16.84 -14.61
CA GLY A 624 17.33 18.31 -14.63
C GLY A 624 16.89 18.87 -15.99
N SER A 625 16.75 18.00 -16.99
CA SER A 625 16.48 18.39 -18.39
C SER A 625 15.08 17.99 -18.87
N TYR A 626 14.49 17.00 -18.21
CA TYR A 626 13.18 16.38 -18.45
C TYR A 626 12.29 16.66 -17.24
N ASP A 627 10.97 16.67 -17.39
CA ASP A 627 10.01 16.94 -16.30
C ASP A 627 10.39 18.13 -15.42
N LYS A 628 10.46 19.31 -16.06
CA LYS A 628 10.88 20.56 -15.44
C LYS A 628 9.79 21.13 -14.55
N LEU A 629 10.04 21.09 -13.25
CA LEU A 629 9.32 21.86 -12.24
C LEU A 629 10.14 23.11 -11.90
N TRP A 630 9.54 24.30 -12.01
CA TRP A 630 10.15 25.56 -11.55
C TRP A 630 9.15 26.55 -10.98
N ILE A 631 9.64 27.41 -10.10
CA ILE A 631 8.87 28.45 -9.41
C ILE A 631 9.46 29.80 -9.76
N GLU A 632 8.61 30.71 -10.25
CA GLU A 632 8.97 32.09 -10.58
C GLU A 632 8.16 33.09 -9.77
N VAL A 633 8.79 34.21 -9.41
CA VAL A 633 8.08 35.38 -8.85
C VAL A 633 7.70 36.34 -9.98
N LEU A 634 6.45 36.77 -9.95
CA LEU A 634 5.86 37.72 -10.89
C LEU A 634 5.80 39.10 -10.22
N VAL A 635 6.66 40.02 -10.70
CA VAL A 635 6.68 41.42 -10.27
C VAL A 635 5.97 42.29 -11.31
N PRO A 636 4.95 43.10 -10.93
CA PRO A 636 4.18 43.91 -11.87
C PRO A 636 5.01 44.86 -12.76
N GLY A 637 5.15 44.51 -14.04
CA GLY A 637 5.87 45.31 -15.03
C GLY A 637 7.35 44.94 -15.23
N GLU A 638 7.87 43.96 -14.50
CA GLU A 638 9.18 43.33 -14.76
C GLU A 638 9.00 42.02 -15.55
N ALA A 639 10.11 41.33 -15.84
CA ALA A 639 10.07 39.96 -16.35
C ALA A 639 9.96 38.96 -15.18
N PRO A 640 9.33 37.78 -15.36
CA PRO A 640 9.36 36.72 -14.35
C PRO A 640 10.78 36.35 -13.94
N VAL A 641 10.99 36.12 -12.64
CA VAL A 641 12.29 35.71 -12.09
C VAL A 641 12.14 34.32 -11.47
N VAL A 642 12.81 33.32 -12.06
CA VAL A 642 12.89 31.98 -11.48
C VAL A 642 13.64 32.07 -10.14
N ILE A 643 13.00 31.60 -9.07
CA ILE A 643 13.56 31.54 -7.71
C ILE A 643 13.90 30.11 -7.30
N TRP A 644 13.33 29.10 -7.96
CA TRP A 644 13.56 27.68 -7.67
C TRP A 644 13.35 26.80 -8.91
N GLU A 645 14.19 25.78 -9.14
CA GLU A 645 14.07 24.83 -10.25
C GLU A 645 14.52 23.39 -9.86
N LYS A 646 13.90 22.37 -10.47
CA LYS A 646 14.39 20.97 -10.49
C LYS A 646 15.65 20.89 -11.37
N GLY A 647 16.62 20.05 -11.00
CA GLY A 647 17.96 20.08 -11.58
C GLY A 647 18.96 19.10 -10.94
N PHE A 648 20.19 19.03 -11.44
CA PHE A 648 21.20 18.05 -10.98
C PHE A 648 21.97 18.48 -9.72
N ALA A 649 22.03 17.56 -8.74
CA ALA A 649 22.62 17.77 -7.42
C ALA A 649 24.15 18.00 -7.45
N THR A 650 24.56 19.28 -7.47
CA THR A 650 26.00 19.68 -7.41
C THR A 650 26.31 20.76 -6.38
N LEU A 651 25.31 21.30 -5.66
CA LEU A 651 25.48 22.21 -4.52
C LEU A 651 24.50 21.84 -3.38
N PRO A 652 24.84 22.08 -2.09
CA PRO A 652 24.00 21.64 -0.96
C PRO A 652 22.62 22.31 -0.81
N TRP A 653 22.28 23.24 -1.70
CA TRP A 653 21.14 24.15 -1.55
C TRP A 653 20.03 23.89 -2.59
N PHE A 654 20.28 22.98 -3.55
CA PHE A 654 19.43 22.69 -4.71
C PHE A 654 19.84 21.33 -5.34
N PRO A 655 18.95 20.59 -6.04
CA PRO A 655 17.47 20.54 -5.93
C PRO A 655 16.97 19.27 -5.18
N ILE A 656 15.99 18.54 -5.71
CA ILE A 656 15.64 17.15 -5.34
C ILE A 656 16.61 16.22 -6.07
N SER A 657 17.27 15.30 -5.36
CA SER A 657 18.12 14.28 -5.97
C SER A 657 17.34 13.03 -6.35
N GLU A 658 17.89 12.15 -7.21
CA GLU A 658 17.30 10.85 -7.57
C GLU A 658 16.85 10.04 -6.34
N THR A 659 17.65 10.04 -5.26
CA THR A 659 17.34 9.40 -3.97
C THR A 659 16.31 10.13 -3.09
N GLN A 660 15.63 11.14 -3.63
CA GLN A 660 14.57 11.93 -2.99
C GLN A 660 13.31 12.01 -3.86
N MET A 661 13.28 11.30 -4.98
CA MET A 661 12.07 11.18 -5.82
C MET A 661 11.13 10.15 -5.18
N GLY A 662 9.81 10.36 -5.31
CA GLY A 662 8.81 9.60 -4.56
C GLY A 662 8.85 9.81 -3.03
N VAL A 663 9.46 10.91 -2.54
CA VAL A 663 9.55 11.23 -1.11
C VAL A 663 9.33 12.73 -0.86
N TRP A 664 8.54 13.06 0.17
CA TRP A 664 8.35 14.43 0.63
C TRP A 664 9.64 15.05 1.19
N VAL A 665 10.04 16.21 0.67
CA VAL A 665 11.25 16.94 1.09
C VAL A 665 11.01 18.44 1.23
N ASP A 666 11.49 19.03 2.34
CA ASP A 666 11.51 20.48 2.54
C ASP A 666 12.41 21.19 1.52
N LYS A 667 11.94 22.32 1.02
CA LYS A 667 12.64 23.24 0.10
C LYS A 667 12.36 24.69 0.48
N SER A 668 13.28 25.58 0.12
CA SER A 668 13.11 27.02 0.29
C SER A 668 13.81 27.81 -0.82
N ALA A 669 13.40 29.06 -0.99
CA ALA A 669 13.98 30.01 -1.93
C ALA A 669 13.81 31.45 -1.40
N ASP A 670 14.89 32.24 -1.41
CA ASP A 670 14.83 33.66 -1.06
C ASP A 670 14.17 34.46 -2.18
N LEU A 671 13.25 35.38 -1.84
CA LEU A 671 12.66 36.27 -2.84
C LEU A 671 13.65 37.40 -3.22
N PRO A 672 13.68 37.85 -4.49
CA PRO A 672 14.57 38.91 -4.94
C PRO A 672 14.43 40.20 -4.12
N ALA A 673 15.55 40.87 -3.83
CA ALA A 673 15.57 42.03 -2.93
C ALA A 673 14.77 43.25 -3.43
N ASN A 674 14.35 43.30 -4.70
CA ASN A 674 13.44 44.31 -5.24
C ASN A 674 11.94 44.04 -4.97
N THR A 675 11.60 42.90 -4.36
CA THR A 675 10.20 42.55 -4.00
C THR A 675 9.74 43.13 -2.66
N MET A 676 10.64 43.71 -1.85
CA MET A 676 10.30 44.25 -0.54
C MET A 676 9.34 45.44 -0.64
N GLY A 677 8.17 45.36 -0.01
CA GLY A 677 7.19 46.45 0.02
C GLY A 677 6.31 46.59 -1.22
N ILE A 678 6.26 45.59 -2.10
CA ILE A 678 5.39 45.57 -3.29
C ILE A 678 4.53 44.30 -3.35
N GLU A 679 3.49 44.34 -4.19
CA GLU A 679 2.66 43.19 -4.51
C GLU A 679 3.35 42.29 -5.54
N VAL A 680 3.39 40.98 -5.26
CA VAL A 680 3.91 39.94 -6.18
C VAL A 680 2.94 38.77 -6.28
N GLN A 681 3.13 37.91 -7.28
CA GLN A 681 2.53 36.56 -7.30
C GLN A 681 3.66 35.52 -7.40
N LEU A 682 3.41 34.30 -6.95
CA LEU A 682 4.23 33.13 -7.30
C LEU A 682 3.53 32.36 -8.41
N ARG A 683 4.30 31.84 -9.37
CA ARG A 683 3.82 30.84 -10.33
C ARG A 683 4.66 29.57 -10.24
N PHE A 684 3.97 28.47 -10.02
CA PHE A 684 4.47 27.10 -10.09
C PHE A 684 4.23 26.60 -11.51
N ASN A 685 5.25 26.09 -12.17
CA ASN A 685 5.20 25.66 -13.57
C ASN A 685 5.68 24.21 -13.67
N PHE A 686 4.98 23.42 -14.48
CA PHE A 686 5.44 22.09 -14.89
C PHE A 686 5.45 21.98 -16.42
N ASP A 687 6.51 21.37 -16.94
CA ASP A 687 6.70 21.06 -18.35
C ASP A 687 7.43 19.72 -18.45
N SER A 688 6.76 18.69 -19.00
CA SER A 688 7.38 17.37 -19.21
C SER A 688 8.56 17.39 -20.18
N VAL A 689 8.66 18.44 -21.02
CA VAL A 689 9.67 18.68 -22.06
C VAL A 689 9.51 17.77 -23.28
N ASP A 690 9.22 16.50 -23.06
CA ASP A 690 8.92 15.50 -24.08
C ASP A 690 7.79 14.56 -23.58
N GLY A 691 7.75 13.32 -24.04
CA GLY A 691 6.66 12.38 -23.74
C GLY A 691 7.13 11.00 -23.27
N GLU A 692 8.42 10.86 -22.92
CA GLU A 692 8.94 9.60 -22.37
C GLU A 692 8.71 9.54 -20.86
N ASN A 693 8.41 8.36 -20.32
CA ASN A 693 8.34 8.07 -18.87
C ASN A 693 7.32 8.87 -18.02
N ASN A 694 6.28 9.48 -18.62
CA ASN A 694 5.18 10.19 -17.92
C ASN A 694 4.24 9.29 -17.05
N LEU A 695 4.76 8.19 -16.48
CA LEU A 695 4.03 7.16 -15.75
C LEU A 695 4.17 7.26 -14.22
N GLY A 696 5.08 8.11 -13.72
CA GLY A 696 5.18 8.42 -12.29
C GLY A 696 4.01 9.26 -11.79
N GLU A 697 3.83 9.35 -10.48
CA GLU A 697 2.66 10.02 -9.86
C GLU A 697 2.55 11.51 -10.19
N GLY A 698 3.66 12.18 -10.53
CA GLY A 698 3.72 13.59 -10.89
C GLY A 698 4.37 14.46 -9.81
N VAL A 699 3.73 15.57 -9.46
CA VAL A 699 4.26 16.54 -8.49
C VAL A 699 3.19 16.93 -7.48
N TYR A 700 3.50 16.84 -6.19
CA TYR A 700 2.70 17.44 -5.12
C TYR A 700 3.52 18.49 -4.36
N LEU A 701 2.92 19.65 -4.09
CA LEU A 701 3.51 20.74 -3.31
C LEU A 701 2.59 21.09 -2.13
N ASP A 702 3.14 21.19 -0.93
CA ASP A 702 2.38 21.34 0.33
C ASP A 702 3.20 22.19 1.33
N ASN A 703 2.61 22.60 2.44
CA ASN A 703 3.22 23.49 3.44
C ASN A 703 3.82 24.80 2.85
N ILE A 704 3.28 25.25 1.70
CA ILE A 704 3.66 26.39 0.88
C ILE A 704 3.39 27.68 1.65
N LYS A 705 4.47 28.39 1.99
CA LYS A 705 4.40 29.64 2.75
C LYS A 705 5.49 30.64 2.40
N ILE A 706 5.13 31.92 2.41
CA ILE A 706 6.10 33.02 2.39
C ILE A 706 6.21 33.57 3.81
N GLN A 707 7.42 33.73 4.32
CA GLN A 707 7.68 34.27 5.66
C GLN A 707 8.81 35.31 5.64
N SER A 708 8.78 36.27 6.57
CA SER A 708 9.85 37.26 6.78
C SER A 708 10.38 37.24 8.21
N ALA A 709 11.70 37.02 8.39
CA ALA A 709 12.32 36.97 9.70
C ALA A 709 12.63 38.38 10.25
N CYS A 710 11.72 38.92 11.05
CA CYS A 710 12.03 39.94 12.05
C CYS A 710 12.46 39.25 13.36
N ALA A 711 13.43 39.81 14.09
CA ALA A 711 13.63 39.39 15.48
C ALA A 711 12.42 39.83 16.31
N SER A 712 12.00 39.03 17.29
CA SER A 712 11.02 39.48 18.27
C SER A 712 11.58 40.69 19.03
N PRO A 713 10.75 41.69 19.36
CA PRO A 713 11.05 42.57 20.49
C PRO A 713 11.17 41.78 21.80
#